data_AF-A0A5E4KDR0-F1
#
_entry.id   AF-A0A5E4KDR0-F1
#
_cell.length_a   1.000
_cell.length_b   1.000
_cell.length_c   1.000
_cell.angle_alpha   90.00
_cell.angle_beta   90.00
_cell.angle_gamma   90.00
#
_symmetry.space_group_name_H-M   'P 1'
#
loop_
_entity.id
_entity.type
_entity.pdbx_description
1 polymer ?
#
loop_
_entity_poly.entity_id
_entity_poly.type
_entity_poly.pdbx_seq_one_letter_code
_entity_poly.pdbx_strand_id
1 'polypeptide(L)'
;MKFSSLEYIDENKNQMTIIQNNNEKLSPISLSILDSIFNTKVTIIFSQGPLNLSPIISSLFAFQKEQDVLIGIPKRLFHERFEKNTDIFFSLLYKQKMDVGTSNALYFYREMLWCKGEIDEETNELINLDISTRPKHGTSKFKREYDNYARESLTSGTFQTRPKVLSITIDEVIPAGIIGENKIKFENSVYTLKNFSPKLIIYDSINERKYSFSNICELIKKIENMEIKLVLHFSWPYLKGLSEFLEKIKDNNSVNVIHLGKRICIESQKNFIKPAQNILPLSLEGKSWENYYPKRRFFNFKIIVVPPKAKPKNLSAKDVENWDWHLDERITEIREHLKYEPFIKFKENLFKFPPVVDTFLCPSEIKIWSPLIGKSIPITKFISIKENEASPSIRAFKGLCSVLEKYRDLSYEFRGLYTNSAITKKTLFQAFFIEKINNIFKETVQKNFQDSDHETTTSILIANFHPHSYLKTQTSLAESLIYLLKSINYSIRLLNIPNIQKKNNLIYIEKELYNGEKQKEIIWENNFIEEFNLNKIKRFFLNNIPEVNISISKNNNQLHLIMRLNISLDYIEYLHQNSNIDIKYFNGLNFYEAIITNDGSFKENKLYSISFENTVKNSVIKMMMEHKSDVSPKEIFEKDITTIHTDFSNMQALSQELITNSELIIPGPIPFTTISDDDILIFHGYDALLLPFKSVIFFAYPGNNFKYILKQTKLYNDLLSENQTNISTRDLLFSLDNIKSSKRFKLPPKPDSNIIQTQSNEIDTPIDTAIREELLNESNADENEQEEIRTLKDIWAQAQQKSNNEPQKRSIIHNPSKEYINFDVKFEDGTKDTISFQTGILIRKKYMDDYILSTIDELSENDQIIYIQSDGRDSVENHLLKTILSEDEMSLEEITKPLTALKIFYETIHSLNFKQSYDEIKMKKFDWLSPEQKENIFDIFSILFSRDQLISQNNLALLIDSSIWKGIIKPEILMQIFERGANITYSKLFNLAECMGLNYKENSFKQLCSTAINEDTHYSFHDEKNVLAIGRLIGHMGIIENYQIINDKGSRIGTFLRQVGRSINRVANGKGDIFNEMDIAIEEKMKKCTIVKIRV
;
A
#
# COMPACT_ATOMS: atom_id res chain seq x y z
N MET A 1 -44.73 -1.47 -5.17
CA MET A 1 -44.04 -1.32 -3.87
C MET A 1 -45.08 -1.20 -2.76
N LYS A 2 -44.82 -1.73 -1.56
CA LYS A 2 -45.73 -1.68 -0.38
C LYS A 2 -45.79 -0.29 0.31
N PHE A 3 -45.00 0.70 -0.13
CA PHE A 3 -44.95 2.05 0.46
C PHE A 3 -45.37 3.13 -0.54
N SER A 4 -45.95 4.23 -0.04
CA SER A 4 -46.37 5.42 -0.80
C SER A 4 -45.30 6.51 -0.89
N SER A 5 -44.47 6.62 0.14
CA SER A 5 -43.29 7.50 0.14
C SER A 5 -42.17 6.98 1.05
N LEU A 6 -40.93 7.32 0.68
CA LEU A 6 -39.73 7.22 1.50
C LEU A 6 -39.33 8.63 1.96
N GLU A 7 -39.10 8.79 3.25
CA GLU A 7 -38.78 10.07 3.88
C GLU A 7 -37.53 9.94 4.75
N TYR A 8 -36.88 11.06 5.06
CA TYR A 8 -35.65 11.12 5.85
C TYR A 8 -35.61 12.36 6.72
N ILE A 9 -35.05 12.24 7.91
CA ILE A 9 -34.79 13.37 8.81
C ILE A 9 -33.30 13.74 8.70
N ASP A 10 -33.04 14.98 8.28
CA ASP A 10 -31.68 15.49 8.15
C ASP A 10 -31.02 15.85 9.50
N GLU A 11 -29.76 16.28 9.45
CA GLU A 11 -28.99 16.70 10.64
C GLU A 11 -29.63 17.92 11.35
N ASN A 12 -30.36 18.76 10.61
CA ASN A 12 -31.10 19.90 11.13
C ASN A 12 -32.49 19.51 11.66
N LYS A 13 -32.79 18.22 11.73
CA LYS A 13 -34.07 17.63 12.17
C LYS A 13 -35.26 17.99 11.26
N ASN A 14 -35.00 18.33 10.01
CA ASN A 14 -36.05 18.55 9.01
C ASN A 14 -36.44 17.22 8.38
N GLN A 15 -37.73 16.90 8.43
CA GLN A 15 -38.30 15.75 7.73
C GLN A 15 -38.52 16.07 6.26
N MET A 16 -38.06 15.20 5.37
CA MET A 16 -38.06 15.42 3.94
C MET A 16 -38.50 14.18 3.19
N THR A 17 -39.36 14.35 2.18
CA THR A 17 -39.62 13.29 1.20
C THR A 17 -38.42 13.10 0.28
N ILE A 18 -37.94 11.87 0.16
CA ILE A 18 -36.86 11.44 -0.75
C ILE A 18 -37.44 10.84 -2.03
N ILE A 19 -38.41 9.94 -1.89
CA ILE A 19 -39.10 9.24 -2.99
C ILE A 19 -40.59 9.27 -2.70
N GLN A 20 -41.38 9.86 -3.58
CA GLN A 20 -42.85 9.81 -3.55
C GLN A 20 -43.32 10.03 -4.98
N ASN A 21 -44.28 9.24 -5.49
CA ASN A 21 -44.86 9.32 -6.85
C ASN A 21 -44.39 10.52 -7.72
N ASN A 22 -43.69 10.26 -8.83
CA ASN A 22 -43.17 11.27 -9.78
C ASN A 22 -42.25 12.38 -9.18
N ASN A 23 -42.02 12.41 -7.86
CA ASN A 23 -41.19 13.40 -7.17
C ASN A 23 -40.03 12.70 -6.46
N GLU A 24 -38.90 12.62 -7.15
CA GLU A 24 -37.70 11.92 -6.72
C GLU A 24 -36.57 12.93 -6.49
N LYS A 25 -36.01 12.94 -5.28
CA LYS A 25 -34.96 13.89 -4.89
C LYS A 25 -33.55 13.28 -4.90
N LEU A 26 -33.42 11.99 -5.15
CA LEU A 26 -32.14 11.32 -5.39
C LEU A 26 -31.66 11.55 -6.82
N SER A 27 -30.38 11.32 -7.08
CA SER A 27 -29.86 11.39 -8.45
C SER A 27 -30.49 10.30 -9.33
N PRO A 28 -30.71 10.57 -10.63
CA PRO A 28 -31.25 9.56 -11.56
C PRO A 28 -30.44 8.27 -11.63
N ILE A 29 -29.11 8.34 -11.45
CA ILE A 29 -28.24 7.16 -11.35
C ILE A 29 -28.59 6.34 -10.11
N SER A 30 -28.73 6.98 -8.94
CA SER A 30 -29.10 6.29 -7.71
C SER A 30 -30.42 5.54 -7.84
N LEU A 31 -31.40 6.17 -8.49
CA LEU A 31 -32.72 5.57 -8.74
C LEU A 31 -32.63 4.41 -9.74
N SER A 32 -31.80 4.54 -10.77
CA SER A 32 -31.54 3.46 -11.72
C SER A 32 -30.85 2.25 -11.07
N ILE A 33 -29.95 2.49 -10.12
CA ILE A 33 -29.31 1.42 -9.33
C ILE A 33 -30.35 0.71 -8.46
N LEU A 34 -31.22 1.46 -7.77
CA LEU A 34 -32.32 0.87 -6.99
C LEU A 34 -33.20 -0.01 -7.88
N ASP A 35 -33.67 0.52 -9.00
CA ASP A 35 -34.49 -0.24 -9.97
C ASP A 35 -33.76 -1.50 -10.46
N SER A 36 -32.45 -1.40 -10.75
CA SER A 36 -31.63 -2.56 -11.14
C SER A 36 -31.63 -3.65 -10.07
N ILE A 37 -31.32 -3.29 -8.82
CA ILE A 37 -31.20 -4.25 -7.72
C ILE A 37 -32.54 -4.96 -7.47
N PHE A 38 -33.66 -4.25 -7.58
CA PHE A 38 -34.98 -4.87 -7.39
C PHE A 38 -35.38 -5.76 -8.57
N ASN A 39 -34.97 -5.46 -9.80
CA ASN A 39 -35.42 -6.16 -11.00
C ASN A 39 -34.48 -7.28 -11.48
N THR A 40 -33.19 -7.22 -11.15
CA THR A 40 -32.17 -8.15 -11.66
C THR A 40 -31.65 -9.07 -10.55
N LYS A 41 -31.01 -10.19 -10.93
CA LYS A 41 -30.50 -11.16 -9.97
C LYS A 41 -29.18 -10.70 -9.37
N VAL A 42 -28.28 -10.24 -10.23
CA VAL A 42 -26.97 -9.72 -9.90
C VAL A 42 -26.87 -8.30 -10.45
N THR A 43 -26.52 -7.33 -9.60
CA THR A 43 -26.19 -5.97 -10.02
C THR A 43 -24.73 -5.70 -9.70
N ILE A 44 -23.95 -5.30 -10.71
CA ILE A 44 -22.54 -4.96 -10.57
C ILE A 44 -22.37 -3.46 -10.83
N ILE A 45 -21.71 -2.77 -9.90
CA ILE A 45 -21.60 -1.32 -9.89
C ILE A 45 -20.12 -0.95 -9.82
N PHE A 46 -19.62 -0.29 -10.85
CA PHE A 46 -18.28 0.30 -10.89
C PHE A 46 -18.44 1.81 -10.77
N SER A 47 -18.11 2.37 -9.61
CA SER A 47 -18.40 3.76 -9.26
C SER A 47 -17.16 4.46 -8.71
N GLN A 48 -17.22 5.79 -8.55
CA GLN A 48 -16.15 6.59 -7.96
C GLN A 48 -16.42 6.82 -6.47
N GLY A 49 -15.95 5.91 -5.63
CA GLY A 49 -16.14 5.91 -4.19
C GLY A 49 -17.18 4.90 -3.71
N PRO A 50 -17.74 5.09 -2.51
CA PRO A 50 -18.44 4.03 -1.78
C PRO A 50 -19.91 3.86 -2.19
N LEU A 51 -20.50 2.70 -1.87
CA LEU A 51 -21.93 2.47 -2.08
C LEU A 51 -22.77 3.12 -0.96
N ASN A 52 -22.98 4.44 -1.08
CA ASN A 52 -23.80 5.21 -0.13
C ASN A 52 -25.29 4.76 -0.08
N LEU A 53 -25.74 3.95 -1.03
CA LEU A 53 -27.11 3.45 -1.12
C LEU A 53 -27.41 2.25 -0.21
N SER A 54 -26.39 1.63 0.39
CA SER A 54 -26.53 0.39 1.19
C SER A 54 -27.64 0.45 2.25
N PRO A 55 -27.81 1.52 3.06
CA PRO A 55 -28.89 1.63 4.04
C PRO A 55 -30.28 1.68 3.41
N ILE A 56 -30.43 2.38 2.28
CA ILE A 56 -31.71 2.51 1.57
C ILE A 56 -32.07 1.20 0.89
N ILE A 57 -31.12 0.59 0.17
CA ILE A 57 -31.31 -0.69 -0.52
C ILE A 57 -31.75 -1.77 0.49
N SER A 58 -30.97 -1.93 1.57
CA SER A 58 -31.22 -2.95 2.58
C SER A 58 -32.56 -2.75 3.28
N SER A 59 -32.87 -1.52 3.73
CA SER A 59 -34.14 -1.22 4.41
C SER A 59 -35.34 -1.46 3.50
N LEU A 60 -35.28 -1.01 2.24
CA LEU A 60 -36.36 -1.21 1.28
C LEU A 60 -36.57 -2.68 0.95
N PHE A 61 -35.49 -3.43 0.74
CA PHE A 61 -35.57 -4.86 0.43
C PHE A 61 -36.11 -5.66 1.62
N ALA A 62 -35.52 -5.48 2.81
CA ALA A 62 -35.91 -6.16 4.03
C ALA A 62 -37.39 -5.92 4.37
N PHE A 63 -37.85 -4.67 4.25
CA PHE A 63 -39.25 -4.32 4.50
C PHE A 63 -40.21 -4.92 3.46
N GLN A 64 -39.87 -4.85 2.17
CA GLN A 64 -40.79 -5.32 1.12
C GLN A 64 -40.91 -6.84 1.04
N LYS A 65 -39.80 -7.53 1.25
CA LYS A 65 -39.70 -8.98 1.10
C LYS A 65 -39.83 -9.73 2.42
N GLU A 66 -39.69 -9.04 3.55
CA GLU A 66 -39.65 -9.65 4.89
C GLU A 66 -38.53 -10.70 4.97
N GLN A 67 -37.35 -10.36 4.44
CA GLN A 67 -36.19 -11.24 4.34
C GLN A 67 -34.93 -10.54 4.86
N ASP A 68 -33.99 -11.34 5.34
CA ASP A 68 -32.71 -10.87 5.84
C ASP A 68 -31.79 -10.32 4.73
N VAL A 69 -30.91 -9.41 5.12
CA VAL A 69 -29.92 -8.76 4.24
C VAL A 69 -28.54 -8.85 4.88
N LEU A 70 -27.55 -9.22 4.08
CA LEU A 70 -26.13 -9.19 4.46
C LEU A 70 -25.43 -8.03 3.75
N ILE A 71 -24.65 -7.26 4.50
CA ILE A 71 -23.77 -6.19 4.00
C ILE A 71 -22.34 -6.51 4.41
N GLY A 72 -21.51 -6.85 3.43
CA GLY A 72 -20.08 -7.00 3.60
C GLY A 72 -19.34 -5.70 3.34
N ILE A 73 -18.59 -5.22 4.32
CA ILE A 73 -17.83 -3.97 4.23
C ILE A 73 -16.34 -4.28 4.51
N PRO A 74 -15.38 -3.70 3.76
CA PRO A 74 -13.96 -3.91 4.01
C PRO A 74 -13.58 -3.59 5.45
N LYS A 75 -12.76 -4.44 6.10
CA LYS A 75 -12.39 -4.32 7.53
C LYS A 75 -11.90 -2.92 7.89
N ARG A 76 -11.09 -2.31 7.04
CA ARG A 76 -10.55 -0.95 7.23
C ARG A 76 -11.62 0.15 7.28
N LEU A 77 -12.69 0.01 6.50
CA LEU A 77 -13.75 1.01 6.39
C LEU A 77 -14.95 0.71 7.29
N PHE A 78 -14.97 -0.46 7.93
CA PHE A 78 -16.17 -0.99 8.59
C PHE A 78 -16.74 -0.03 9.63
N HIS A 79 -15.93 0.49 10.55
CA HIS A 79 -16.42 1.36 11.61
C HIS A 79 -17.05 2.65 11.06
N GLU A 80 -16.32 3.41 10.24
CA GLU A 80 -16.82 4.66 9.64
C GLU A 80 -18.10 4.41 8.82
N ARG A 81 -18.09 3.37 7.98
CA ARG A 81 -19.23 3.03 7.12
C ARG A 81 -20.42 2.56 7.91
N PHE A 82 -20.21 1.68 8.90
CA PHE A 82 -21.26 1.15 9.73
C PHE A 82 -21.92 2.27 10.55
N GLU A 83 -21.14 3.16 11.14
CA GLU A 83 -21.67 4.32 11.87
C GLU A 83 -22.50 5.22 10.95
N LYS A 84 -21.96 5.61 9.79
CA LYS A 84 -22.68 6.41 8.79
C LYS A 84 -23.97 5.73 8.34
N ASN A 85 -23.91 4.44 8.04
CA ASN A 85 -25.06 3.67 7.57
C ASN A 85 -26.12 3.51 8.66
N THR A 86 -25.70 3.32 9.92
CA THR A 86 -26.56 3.26 11.10
C THR A 86 -27.28 4.59 11.31
N ASP A 87 -26.56 5.71 11.19
CA ASP A 87 -27.11 7.06 11.29
C ASP A 87 -28.18 7.34 10.23
N ILE A 88 -27.94 6.90 8.99
CA ILE A 88 -28.91 6.99 7.91
C ILE A 88 -30.12 6.11 8.24
N PHE A 89 -29.91 4.84 8.60
CA PHE A 89 -30.97 3.88 8.93
C PHE A 89 -31.94 4.42 10.01
N PHE A 90 -31.41 4.95 11.12
CA PHE A 90 -32.23 5.51 12.20
C PHE A 90 -32.96 6.81 11.83
N SER A 91 -32.63 7.39 10.68
CA SER A 91 -33.25 8.61 10.15
C SER A 91 -34.21 8.33 8.99
N LEU A 92 -34.32 7.09 8.50
CA LEU A 92 -35.22 6.70 7.42
C LEU A 92 -36.65 6.45 7.94
N LEU A 93 -37.62 6.97 7.19
CA LEU A 93 -39.04 6.77 7.42
C LEU A 93 -39.76 6.33 6.15
N TYR A 94 -40.91 5.69 6.31
CA TYR A 94 -41.78 5.29 5.22
C TYR A 94 -43.25 5.61 5.53
N LYS A 95 -44.05 5.78 4.47
CA LYS A 95 -45.51 5.81 4.57
C LYS A 95 -46.10 4.63 3.82
N GLN A 96 -47.09 3.97 4.40
CA GLN A 96 -47.83 2.89 3.77
C GLN A 96 -48.99 3.44 2.95
N LYS A 97 -49.29 2.78 1.83
CA LYS A 97 -50.48 3.07 1.04
C LYS A 97 -51.66 2.33 1.67
N MET A 98 -52.65 3.06 2.16
CA MET A 98 -53.86 2.53 2.78
C MET A 98 -55.00 2.57 1.75
N ASP A 99 -56.05 1.78 1.94
CA ASP A 99 -57.24 1.79 1.08
C ASP A 99 -57.89 3.19 1.00
N VAL A 100 -57.70 4.02 2.03
CA VAL A 100 -58.13 5.42 2.10
C VAL A 100 -56.94 6.32 2.50
N GLY A 101 -56.00 6.56 1.57
CA GLY A 101 -54.92 7.55 1.72
C GLY A 101 -53.54 6.97 2.06
N THR A 102 -52.72 7.74 2.78
CA THR A 102 -51.37 7.35 3.20
C THR A 102 -51.23 7.38 4.70
N SER A 103 -50.52 6.42 5.30
CA SER A 103 -50.26 6.42 6.74
C SER A 103 -49.44 7.63 7.18
N ASN A 104 -49.38 7.86 8.50
CA ASN A 104 -48.34 8.69 9.08
C ASN A 104 -46.94 8.09 8.79
N ALA A 105 -45.91 8.93 8.86
CA ALA A 105 -44.54 8.47 8.69
C ALA A 105 -44.13 7.52 9.82
N LEU A 106 -43.64 6.34 9.46
CA LEU A 106 -43.18 5.29 10.36
C LEU A 106 -41.69 5.07 10.18
N TYR A 107 -40.98 4.74 11.26
CA TYR A 107 -39.56 4.45 11.21
C TYR A 107 -39.29 2.99 10.84
N PHE A 108 -38.26 2.74 10.01
CA PHE A 108 -37.86 1.38 9.62
C PHE A 108 -37.38 0.55 10.82
N TYR A 109 -36.71 1.15 11.80
CA TYR A 109 -36.18 0.45 12.98
C TYR A 109 -37.25 -0.18 13.90
N ARG A 110 -38.55 0.03 13.61
CA ARG A 110 -39.65 -0.66 14.28
C ARG A 110 -39.99 -2.02 13.65
N GLU A 111 -39.71 -2.18 12.36
CA GLU A 111 -40.09 -3.36 11.57
C GLU A 111 -38.93 -4.34 11.37
N MET A 112 -37.69 -3.86 11.46
CA MET A 112 -36.48 -4.66 11.22
C MET A 112 -35.38 -4.32 12.22
N LEU A 113 -34.40 -5.22 12.31
CA LEU A 113 -33.22 -5.06 13.15
C LEU A 113 -32.02 -4.66 12.31
N TRP A 114 -31.27 -3.65 12.77
CA TRP A 114 -29.98 -3.26 12.20
C TRP A 114 -28.87 -3.77 13.10
N CYS A 115 -28.02 -4.64 12.56
CA CYS A 115 -27.06 -5.42 13.32
C CYS A 115 -25.64 -5.26 12.75
N LYS A 116 -24.65 -5.37 13.63
CA LYS A 116 -23.26 -5.70 13.26
C LYS A 116 -22.94 -7.12 13.69
N GLY A 117 -22.10 -7.82 12.93
CA GLY A 117 -21.58 -9.13 13.29
C GLY A 117 -20.16 -9.04 13.80
N GLU A 118 -19.82 -9.92 14.74
CA GLU A 118 -18.44 -10.18 15.15
C GLU A 118 -17.93 -11.41 14.40
N ILE A 119 -16.69 -11.38 13.92
CA ILE A 119 -16.07 -12.55 13.30
C ILE A 119 -15.05 -13.06 14.28
N ASP A 120 -15.16 -14.34 14.61
CA ASP A 120 -14.16 -15.02 15.40
C ASP A 120 -12.87 -15.14 14.55
N GLU A 121 -11.81 -14.45 14.96
CA GLU A 121 -10.54 -14.48 14.25
C GLU A 121 -9.88 -15.87 14.30
N GLU A 122 -10.21 -16.67 15.31
CA GLU A 122 -9.80 -18.06 15.35
C GLU A 122 -10.60 -18.81 14.31
N THR A 123 -11.92 -19.04 14.45
CA THR A 123 -12.71 -19.97 13.61
C THR A 123 -13.03 -19.45 12.20
N ASN A 124 -12.92 -18.14 11.96
CA ASN A 124 -13.44 -17.42 10.79
C ASN A 124 -14.96 -17.60 10.64
N GLU A 125 -15.68 -17.74 11.75
CA GLU A 125 -17.14 -17.85 11.78
C GLU A 125 -17.79 -16.60 12.37
N LEU A 126 -19.03 -16.35 11.92
CA LEU A 126 -19.85 -15.26 12.44
C LEU A 126 -20.33 -15.61 13.85
N ILE A 127 -19.93 -14.80 14.82
CA ILE A 127 -20.35 -14.92 16.22
C ILE A 127 -21.11 -13.65 16.65
N ASN A 128 -21.97 -13.80 17.65
CA ASN A 128 -22.64 -12.71 18.39
C ASN A 128 -23.05 -11.49 17.54
N LEU A 129 -24.26 -11.50 17.00
CA LEU A 129 -24.80 -10.32 16.31
C LEU A 129 -25.13 -9.23 17.33
N ASP A 130 -24.64 -8.01 17.18
CA ASP A 130 -24.97 -6.91 18.09
C ASP A 130 -26.00 -5.99 17.41
N ILE A 131 -27.13 -5.75 18.08
CA ILE A 131 -28.17 -4.83 17.59
C ILE A 131 -27.74 -3.40 17.87
N SER A 132 -27.75 -2.54 16.85
CA SER A 132 -27.54 -1.11 17.07
C SER A 132 -28.73 -0.51 17.82
N THR A 133 -28.46 0.17 18.93
CA THR A 133 -29.49 0.73 19.81
C THR A 133 -29.30 2.23 20.01
N ARG A 134 -29.87 3.07 19.14
CA ARG A 134 -30.15 4.48 19.44
C ARG A 134 -30.92 5.15 18.31
N PRO A 135 -32.20 5.49 18.51
CA PRO A 135 -32.87 6.45 17.66
C PRO A 135 -32.09 7.79 17.69
N LYS A 136 -31.62 8.24 16.54
CA LYS A 136 -30.92 9.53 16.40
C LYS A 136 -31.82 10.69 16.86
N HIS A 137 -33.08 10.64 16.42
CA HIS A 137 -34.09 11.67 16.62
C HIS A 137 -35.09 11.30 17.73
N GLY A 138 -35.72 12.31 18.34
CA GLY A 138 -36.72 12.15 19.40
C GLY A 138 -36.27 12.61 20.79
N THR A 139 -37.22 12.75 21.71
CA THR A 139 -36.97 13.14 23.11
C THR A 139 -36.31 12.01 23.90
N SER A 140 -35.65 12.32 25.02
CA SER A 140 -35.07 11.30 25.91
C SER A 140 -36.11 10.28 26.38
N LYS A 141 -37.39 10.70 26.52
CA LYS A 141 -38.51 9.81 26.81
C LYS A 141 -38.76 8.82 25.68
N PHE A 142 -38.86 9.30 24.44
CA PHE A 142 -39.08 8.45 23.26
C PHE A 142 -37.96 7.42 23.08
N LYS A 143 -36.70 7.82 23.28
CA LYS A 143 -35.55 6.91 23.18
C LYS A 143 -35.64 5.79 24.23
N ARG A 144 -35.94 6.13 25.48
CA ARG A 144 -36.15 5.14 26.56
C ARG A 144 -37.34 4.21 26.29
N GLU A 145 -38.43 4.74 25.74
CA GLU A 145 -39.59 3.94 25.35
C GLU A 145 -39.25 2.94 24.25
N TYR A 146 -38.46 3.35 23.25
CA TYR A 146 -37.95 2.45 22.22
C TYR A 146 -37.05 1.35 22.81
N ASP A 147 -36.10 1.71 23.67
CA ASP A 147 -35.18 0.74 24.28
C ASP A 147 -35.94 -0.31 25.11
N ASN A 148 -36.94 0.13 25.88
CA ASN A 148 -37.82 -0.78 26.63
C ASN A 148 -38.64 -1.68 25.69
N TYR A 149 -39.23 -1.12 24.64
CA TYR A 149 -39.97 -1.88 23.64
C TYR A 149 -39.09 -2.93 22.94
N ALA A 150 -37.86 -2.57 22.57
CA ALA A 150 -36.90 -3.49 21.96
C ALA A 150 -36.53 -4.62 22.94
N ARG A 151 -36.28 -4.30 24.21
CA ARG A 151 -35.95 -5.29 25.25
C ARG A 151 -37.12 -6.24 25.53
N GLU A 152 -38.34 -5.73 25.61
CA GLU A 152 -39.55 -6.55 25.75
C GLU A 152 -39.77 -7.44 24.52
N SER A 153 -39.55 -6.91 23.31
CA SER A 153 -39.66 -7.66 22.06
C SER A 153 -38.64 -8.80 21.97
N LEU A 154 -37.40 -8.55 22.41
CA LEU A 154 -36.33 -9.55 22.49
C LEU A 154 -36.64 -10.64 23.51
N THR A 155 -37.13 -10.26 24.69
CA THR A 155 -37.45 -11.20 25.77
C THR A 155 -38.68 -12.06 25.44
N SER A 156 -39.68 -11.47 24.78
CA SER A 156 -40.92 -12.18 24.35
C SER A 156 -40.73 -13.05 23.11
N GLY A 157 -39.60 -12.98 22.42
CA GLY A 157 -39.36 -13.71 21.16
C GLY A 157 -40.06 -13.14 19.93
N THR A 158 -40.75 -12.00 20.04
CA THR A 158 -41.48 -11.37 18.91
C THR A 158 -40.55 -10.86 17.80
N PHE A 159 -39.28 -10.59 18.13
CA PHE A 159 -38.25 -10.17 17.16
C PHE A 159 -37.83 -11.26 16.16
N GLN A 160 -38.19 -12.53 16.40
CA GLN A 160 -37.77 -13.66 15.56
C GLN A 160 -38.25 -13.54 14.12
N THR A 161 -39.42 -12.94 13.91
CA THR A 161 -40.03 -12.75 12.58
C THR A 161 -39.59 -11.48 11.88
N ARG A 162 -38.85 -10.59 12.56
CA ARG A 162 -38.37 -9.35 11.94
C ARG A 162 -37.19 -9.62 11.02
N PRO A 163 -37.10 -8.99 9.85
CA PRO A 163 -35.90 -9.02 9.04
C PRO A 163 -34.68 -8.48 9.79
N LYS A 164 -33.51 -9.07 9.55
CA LYS A 164 -32.22 -8.61 10.07
C LYS A 164 -31.40 -8.06 8.92
N VAL A 165 -30.93 -6.83 9.06
CA VAL A 165 -29.90 -6.25 8.20
C VAL A 165 -28.59 -6.34 8.95
N LEU A 166 -27.74 -7.25 8.52
CA LEU A 166 -26.48 -7.57 9.18
C LEU A 166 -25.30 -6.98 8.40
N SER A 167 -24.50 -6.14 9.05
CA SER A 167 -23.21 -5.67 8.51
C SER A 167 -22.06 -6.47 9.13
N ILE A 168 -21.16 -6.99 8.29
CA ILE A 168 -19.94 -7.70 8.72
C ILE A 168 -18.69 -7.08 8.10
N THR A 169 -17.54 -7.24 8.78
CA THR A 169 -16.24 -6.94 8.17
C THR A 169 -15.90 -8.03 7.15
N ILE A 170 -15.23 -7.65 6.06
CA ILE A 170 -14.61 -8.60 5.12
C ILE A 170 -13.16 -8.18 4.96
N ASP A 171 -12.24 -9.11 5.21
CA ASP A 171 -10.80 -8.85 5.13
C ASP A 171 -10.24 -9.41 3.82
N GLU A 172 -9.89 -10.70 3.76
CA GLU A 172 -9.39 -11.33 2.53
C GLU A 172 -10.49 -12.13 1.83
N VAL A 173 -11.28 -12.87 2.61
CA VAL A 173 -12.40 -13.69 2.16
C VAL A 173 -13.61 -13.51 3.06
N ILE A 174 -14.76 -13.89 2.55
CA ILE A 174 -16.02 -13.93 3.26
C ILE A 174 -15.92 -14.99 4.38
N PRO A 175 -16.33 -14.67 5.63
CA PRO A 175 -16.30 -15.62 6.74
C PRO A 175 -17.05 -16.91 6.42
N ALA A 176 -16.55 -18.03 6.94
CA ALA A 176 -17.27 -19.29 6.87
C ALA A 176 -18.47 -19.24 7.82
N GLY A 177 -19.60 -19.86 7.46
CA GLY A 177 -20.71 -20.00 8.41
C GLY A 177 -21.46 -18.70 8.70
N ILE A 178 -21.66 -17.85 7.68
CA ILE A 178 -22.55 -16.68 7.79
C ILE A 178 -24.01 -17.10 8.00
N ILE A 179 -24.38 -18.27 7.49
CA ILE A 179 -25.72 -18.84 7.58
C ILE A 179 -25.72 -19.88 8.71
N GLY A 180 -26.56 -19.71 9.75
CA GLY A 180 -26.61 -20.65 10.88
C GLY A 180 -27.30 -20.12 12.13
N GLU A 181 -27.30 -20.94 13.20
CA GLU A 181 -27.83 -20.60 14.53
C GLU A 181 -26.92 -19.57 15.22
N ASN A 182 -27.26 -18.29 15.08
CA ASN A 182 -26.48 -17.19 15.64
C ASN A 182 -27.10 -16.67 16.95
N LYS A 183 -26.27 -16.26 17.89
CA LYS A 183 -26.72 -15.51 19.08
C LYS A 183 -26.78 -14.02 18.74
N ILE A 184 -27.74 -13.31 19.32
CA ILE A 184 -27.86 -11.85 19.22
C ILE A 184 -27.68 -11.21 20.58
N LYS A 185 -26.83 -10.20 20.64
CA LYS A 185 -26.58 -9.34 21.78
C LYS A 185 -27.38 -8.05 21.61
N PHE A 186 -27.97 -7.61 22.71
CA PHE A 186 -28.59 -6.30 22.85
C PHE A 186 -28.17 -5.75 24.20
N GLU A 187 -27.45 -4.64 24.19
CA GLU A 187 -26.79 -4.10 25.39
C GLU A 187 -25.93 -5.19 26.07
N ASN A 188 -26.28 -5.60 27.29
CA ASN A 188 -25.55 -6.60 28.06
C ASN A 188 -26.19 -8.01 28.05
N SER A 189 -27.27 -8.20 27.29
CA SER A 189 -28.05 -9.45 27.27
C SER A 189 -27.87 -10.20 25.95
N VAL A 190 -27.84 -11.53 26.02
CA VAL A 190 -27.70 -12.42 24.85
C VAL A 190 -28.99 -13.23 24.67
N TYR A 191 -29.47 -13.28 23.44
CA TYR A 191 -30.70 -13.96 23.03
C TYR A 191 -30.40 -14.93 21.88
N THR A 192 -31.13 -16.04 21.80
CA THR A 192 -31.03 -17.01 20.70
C THR A 192 -31.89 -16.56 19.51
N LEU A 193 -31.36 -16.61 18.28
CA LEU A 193 -32.11 -16.34 17.05
C LEU A 193 -32.48 -17.63 16.29
N LYS A 194 -33.55 -17.55 15.49
CA LYS A 194 -33.73 -18.38 14.30
C LYS A 194 -32.63 -18.07 13.27
N ASN A 195 -32.24 -19.09 12.51
CA ASN A 195 -31.17 -19.00 11.52
C ASN A 195 -31.26 -17.73 10.66
N PHE A 196 -30.18 -16.96 10.63
CA PHE A 196 -30.02 -15.85 9.70
C PHE A 196 -29.89 -16.42 8.28
N SER A 197 -30.73 -15.96 7.36
CA SER A 197 -30.80 -16.51 5.99
C SER A 197 -30.98 -15.37 4.99
N PRO A 198 -29.90 -14.69 4.57
CA PRO A 198 -29.99 -13.52 3.71
C PRO A 198 -30.51 -13.88 2.32
N LYS A 199 -31.46 -13.08 1.82
CA LYS A 199 -31.95 -13.16 0.41
C LYS A 199 -31.42 -12.01 -0.45
N LEU A 200 -30.71 -11.06 0.17
CA LEU A 200 -29.91 -10.04 -0.50
C LEU A 200 -28.53 -9.97 0.15
N ILE A 201 -27.50 -9.99 -0.67
CA ILE A 201 -26.11 -9.82 -0.27
C ILE A 201 -25.54 -8.60 -0.99
N ILE A 202 -24.95 -7.69 -0.22
CA ILE A 202 -24.28 -6.49 -0.72
C ILE A 202 -22.80 -6.58 -0.34
N TYR A 203 -21.92 -6.63 -1.32
CA TYR A 203 -20.48 -6.47 -1.10
C TYR A 203 -20.07 -5.07 -1.53
N ASP A 204 -19.78 -4.23 -0.55
CA ASP A 204 -19.37 -2.85 -0.77
C ASP A 204 -17.86 -2.78 -1.00
N SER A 205 -17.42 -2.05 -2.04
CA SER A 205 -16.03 -1.64 -2.26
C SER A 205 -15.05 -2.82 -2.24
N ILE A 206 -15.36 -3.86 -3.01
CA ILE A 206 -14.63 -5.14 -3.06
C ILE A 206 -13.13 -4.93 -3.36
N ASN A 207 -12.79 -3.93 -4.19
CA ASN A 207 -11.41 -3.61 -4.55
C ASN A 207 -10.59 -2.91 -3.44
N GLU A 208 -11.19 -2.53 -2.32
CA GLU A 208 -10.44 -2.02 -1.15
C GLU A 208 -9.98 -3.13 -0.22
N ARG A 209 -10.27 -4.38 -0.60
CA ARG A 209 -9.62 -5.60 -0.09
C ARG A 209 -8.95 -6.36 -1.23
N LYS A 210 -8.29 -7.46 -0.90
CA LYS A 210 -7.79 -8.42 -1.90
C LYS A 210 -8.99 -9.14 -2.55
N TYR A 211 -8.96 -9.27 -3.87
CA TYR A 211 -10.02 -9.92 -4.64
C TYR A 211 -9.48 -10.53 -5.92
N SER A 212 -10.27 -11.41 -6.54
CA SER A 212 -10.00 -12.01 -7.84
C SER A 212 -11.26 -12.02 -8.70
N PHE A 213 -11.18 -11.48 -9.92
CA PHE A 213 -12.32 -11.51 -10.85
C PHE A 213 -12.76 -12.93 -11.20
N SER A 214 -11.83 -13.89 -11.21
CA SER A 214 -12.17 -15.30 -11.46
C SER A 214 -13.11 -15.86 -10.39
N ASN A 215 -12.79 -15.67 -9.11
CA ASN A 215 -13.65 -16.08 -7.98
C ASN A 215 -15.01 -15.36 -8.03
N ILE A 216 -15.04 -14.09 -8.45
CA ILE A 216 -16.28 -13.33 -8.59
C ILE A 216 -17.15 -13.91 -9.72
N CYS A 217 -16.56 -14.33 -10.85
CA CYS A 217 -17.30 -15.03 -11.91
C CYS A 217 -17.92 -16.34 -11.39
N GLU A 218 -17.18 -17.11 -10.59
CA GLU A 218 -17.69 -18.36 -10.01
C GLU A 218 -18.82 -18.11 -9.01
N LEU A 219 -18.70 -17.07 -8.17
CA LEU A 219 -19.77 -16.63 -7.27
C LEU A 219 -21.04 -16.24 -8.04
N ILE A 220 -20.91 -15.49 -9.13
CA ILE A 220 -22.03 -15.10 -10.00
C ILE A 220 -22.74 -16.36 -10.51
N LYS A 221 -22.00 -17.33 -11.06
CA LYS A 221 -22.54 -18.61 -11.56
C LYS A 221 -23.26 -19.40 -10.47
N LYS A 222 -22.70 -19.51 -9.27
CA LYS A 222 -23.34 -20.23 -8.14
C LYS A 222 -24.67 -19.55 -7.75
N ILE A 223 -24.74 -18.22 -7.77
CA ILE A 223 -25.94 -17.46 -7.36
C ILE A 223 -27.09 -17.54 -8.37
N GLU A 224 -26.82 -17.79 -9.65
CA GLU A 224 -27.87 -17.93 -10.68
C GLU A 224 -28.92 -18.97 -10.30
N ASN A 225 -28.47 -20.06 -9.68
CA ASN A 225 -29.30 -21.21 -9.32
C ASN A 225 -29.95 -21.08 -7.93
N MET A 226 -29.66 -20.00 -7.20
CA MET A 226 -30.13 -19.79 -5.83
C MET A 226 -31.23 -18.74 -5.79
N GLU A 227 -32.00 -18.66 -4.71
CA GLU A 227 -32.99 -17.58 -4.49
C GLU A 227 -32.40 -16.33 -3.82
N ILE A 228 -31.12 -16.01 -4.08
CA ILE A 228 -30.42 -14.88 -3.45
C ILE A 228 -30.14 -13.80 -4.48
N LYS A 229 -30.30 -12.52 -4.14
CA LYS A 229 -29.85 -11.40 -4.96
C LYS A 229 -28.46 -10.95 -4.53
N LEU A 230 -27.63 -10.57 -5.50
CA LEU A 230 -26.25 -10.14 -5.26
C LEU A 230 -26.03 -8.72 -5.78
N VAL A 231 -25.40 -7.90 -4.95
CA VAL A 231 -24.90 -6.57 -5.32
C VAL A 231 -23.39 -6.55 -5.13
N LEU A 232 -22.65 -6.40 -6.22
CA LEU A 232 -21.20 -6.27 -6.23
C LEU A 232 -20.85 -4.81 -6.52
N HIS A 233 -20.17 -4.16 -5.59
CA HIS A 233 -19.75 -2.77 -5.76
C HIS A 233 -18.22 -2.65 -5.73
N PHE A 234 -17.70 -1.88 -6.67
CA PHE A 234 -16.30 -1.49 -6.78
C PHE A 234 -16.19 0.03 -6.70
N SER A 235 -15.31 0.51 -5.82
CA SER A 235 -15.12 1.93 -5.53
C SER A 235 -14.27 2.67 -6.55
N TRP A 236 -13.68 1.96 -7.52
CA TRP A 236 -13.01 2.53 -8.68
C TRP A 236 -13.59 1.98 -9.97
N PRO A 237 -13.84 2.82 -10.99
CA PRO A 237 -14.41 2.36 -12.25
C PRO A 237 -13.39 1.64 -13.14
N TYR A 238 -12.10 1.93 -12.98
CA TYR A 238 -11.03 1.36 -13.79
C TYR A 238 -10.28 0.35 -12.94
N LEU A 239 -10.40 -0.93 -13.26
CA LEU A 239 -9.72 -2.02 -12.54
C LEU A 239 -8.96 -2.89 -13.53
N LYS A 240 -7.84 -3.47 -13.08
CA LYS A 240 -7.04 -4.41 -13.88
C LYS A 240 -7.83 -5.70 -14.15
N GLY A 241 -7.89 -6.15 -15.39
CA GLY A 241 -8.66 -7.33 -15.80
C GLY A 241 -10.17 -7.08 -15.96
N LEU A 242 -10.63 -5.83 -15.86
CA LEU A 242 -12.06 -5.49 -15.97
C LEU A 242 -12.66 -5.87 -17.33
N SER A 243 -11.94 -5.61 -18.42
CA SER A 243 -12.43 -5.91 -19.77
C SER A 243 -12.73 -7.41 -19.95
N GLU A 244 -11.79 -8.27 -19.52
CA GLU A 244 -11.94 -9.72 -19.57
C GLU A 244 -13.08 -10.22 -18.67
N PHE A 245 -13.18 -9.67 -17.46
CA PHE A 245 -14.27 -9.97 -16.54
C PHE A 245 -15.64 -9.64 -17.14
N LEU A 246 -15.78 -8.46 -17.74
CA LEU A 246 -17.03 -8.01 -18.35
C LEU A 246 -17.41 -8.86 -19.57
N GLU A 247 -16.45 -9.22 -20.43
CA GLU A 247 -16.70 -10.13 -21.54
C GLU A 247 -17.17 -11.52 -21.06
N LYS A 248 -16.58 -12.07 -19.98
CA LYS A 248 -17.01 -13.37 -19.40
C LYS A 248 -18.46 -13.39 -18.90
N ILE A 249 -19.04 -12.24 -18.56
CA ILE A 249 -20.41 -12.16 -18.00
C ILE A 249 -21.40 -11.46 -18.94
N LYS A 250 -20.97 -11.00 -20.11
CA LYS A 250 -21.75 -10.17 -21.03
C LYS A 250 -23.05 -10.81 -21.50
N ASP A 251 -23.01 -12.12 -21.76
CA ASP A 251 -24.15 -12.90 -22.25
C ASP A 251 -25.11 -13.34 -21.12
N ASN A 252 -24.82 -12.95 -19.87
CA ASN A 252 -25.63 -13.32 -18.73
C ASN A 252 -26.83 -12.38 -18.55
N ASN A 253 -28.03 -12.86 -18.90
CA ASN A 253 -29.27 -12.10 -18.78
C ASN A 253 -29.67 -11.76 -17.34
N SER A 254 -29.15 -12.51 -16.36
CA SER A 254 -29.45 -12.31 -14.93
C SER A 254 -28.64 -11.18 -14.29
N VAL A 255 -27.57 -10.74 -14.98
CA VAL A 255 -26.62 -9.72 -14.54
C VAL A 255 -26.98 -8.36 -15.15
N ASN A 256 -26.89 -7.30 -14.37
CA ASN A 256 -26.87 -5.93 -14.86
C ASN A 256 -25.63 -5.19 -14.39
N VAL A 257 -24.92 -4.57 -15.33
CA VAL A 257 -23.68 -3.85 -15.07
C VAL A 257 -23.95 -2.35 -15.18
N ILE A 258 -23.39 -1.60 -14.24
CA ILE A 258 -23.42 -0.13 -14.22
C ILE A 258 -21.98 0.36 -14.10
N HIS A 259 -21.38 0.77 -15.23
CA HIS A 259 -20.00 1.24 -15.31
C HIS A 259 -19.90 2.78 -15.42
N LEU A 260 -19.52 3.45 -14.33
CA LEU A 260 -19.47 4.90 -14.26
C LEU A 260 -18.06 5.45 -14.53
N GLY A 261 -17.61 5.31 -15.77
CA GLY A 261 -16.42 5.99 -16.29
C GLY A 261 -16.52 7.52 -16.21
N LYS A 262 -15.40 8.22 -16.37
CA LYS A 262 -15.33 9.69 -16.21
C LYS A 262 -16.19 10.39 -17.25
N ARG A 263 -16.12 9.95 -18.51
CA ARG A 263 -16.79 10.62 -19.62
C ARG A 263 -18.31 10.46 -19.58
N ILE A 264 -18.80 9.26 -19.28
CA ILE A 264 -20.26 9.04 -19.16
C ILE A 264 -20.86 9.91 -18.06
N CYS A 265 -20.17 10.07 -16.92
CA CYS A 265 -20.64 10.96 -15.85
C CYS A 265 -20.68 12.42 -16.31
N ILE A 266 -19.65 12.90 -17.01
CA ILE A 266 -19.58 14.26 -17.55
C ILE A 266 -20.70 14.54 -18.54
N GLU A 267 -20.92 13.64 -19.51
CA GLU A 267 -21.95 13.85 -20.51
C GLU A 267 -23.37 13.73 -19.92
N SER A 268 -23.55 12.84 -18.95
CA SER A 268 -24.83 12.67 -18.26
C SER A 268 -25.18 13.82 -17.30
N GLN A 269 -24.18 14.59 -16.84
CA GLN A 269 -24.34 15.71 -15.90
C GLN A 269 -25.40 16.71 -16.36
N LYS A 270 -25.50 16.98 -17.67
CA LYS A 270 -26.47 17.94 -18.23
C LYS A 270 -27.92 17.58 -17.92
N ASN A 271 -28.19 16.29 -17.68
CA ASN A 271 -29.52 15.76 -17.40
C ASN A 271 -29.78 15.58 -15.90
N PHE A 272 -28.82 15.90 -15.03
CA PHE A 272 -28.91 15.65 -13.59
C PHE A 272 -28.99 16.94 -12.80
N ILE A 273 -29.96 17.00 -11.89
CA ILE A 273 -30.04 18.05 -10.88
C ILE A 273 -29.33 17.53 -9.64
N LYS A 274 -28.36 18.30 -9.12
CA LYS A 274 -27.67 17.96 -7.88
C LYS A 274 -28.69 17.90 -6.73
N PRO A 275 -28.79 16.78 -5.99
CA PRO A 275 -29.62 16.71 -4.80
C PRO A 275 -29.26 17.80 -3.79
N ALA A 276 -30.24 18.23 -3.00
CA ALA A 276 -30.00 19.18 -1.91
C ALA A 276 -28.94 18.63 -0.94
N GLN A 277 -28.13 19.50 -0.32
CA GLN A 277 -26.96 19.10 0.47
C GLN A 277 -27.29 18.12 1.62
N ASN A 278 -28.50 18.20 2.17
CA ASN A 278 -29.01 17.31 3.22
C ASN A 278 -29.48 15.93 2.73
N ILE A 279 -29.80 15.80 1.43
CA ILE A 279 -30.17 14.52 0.79
C ILE A 279 -28.97 13.92 0.04
N LEU A 280 -28.01 14.75 -0.37
CA LEU A 280 -26.82 14.33 -1.11
C LEU A 280 -26.10 13.11 -0.51
N PRO A 281 -25.91 12.97 0.82
CA PRO A 281 -25.28 11.78 1.40
C PRO A 281 -26.02 10.45 1.13
N LEU A 282 -27.28 10.52 0.70
CA LEU A 282 -28.15 9.38 0.38
C LEU A 282 -28.10 8.99 -1.10
N SER A 283 -27.43 9.76 -1.97
CA SER A 283 -27.20 9.38 -3.37
C SER A 283 -25.91 8.57 -3.48
N LEU A 284 -25.76 7.78 -4.56
CA LEU A 284 -24.53 7.04 -4.87
C LEU A 284 -23.31 7.97 -4.76
N GLU A 285 -23.39 9.12 -5.40
CA GLU A 285 -22.27 10.05 -5.51
C GLU A 285 -21.89 10.68 -4.16
N GLY A 286 -22.87 10.94 -3.29
CA GLY A 286 -22.61 11.42 -1.94
C GLY A 286 -21.75 12.69 -1.88
N LYS A 287 -20.81 12.70 -0.93
CA LYS A 287 -19.80 13.77 -0.80
C LYS A 287 -18.86 13.85 -2.01
N SER A 288 -18.78 12.79 -2.82
CA SER A 288 -17.94 12.70 -4.02
C SER A 288 -18.61 13.25 -5.28
N TRP A 289 -19.77 13.93 -5.18
CA TRP A 289 -20.47 14.54 -6.32
C TRP A 289 -19.55 15.30 -7.29
N GLU A 290 -18.63 16.10 -6.77
CA GLU A 290 -17.71 16.90 -7.58
C GLU A 290 -16.61 16.04 -8.26
N ASN A 291 -16.36 14.81 -7.80
CA ASN A 291 -15.45 13.88 -8.47
C ASN A 291 -16.11 13.20 -9.69
N TYR A 292 -17.41 12.89 -9.58
CA TYR A 292 -18.23 12.39 -10.69
C TYR A 292 -18.50 13.47 -11.73
N TYR A 293 -18.86 14.66 -11.24
CA TYR A 293 -19.35 15.77 -12.05
C TYR A 293 -18.53 17.03 -11.80
N PRO A 294 -17.23 17.03 -12.18
CA PRO A 294 -16.34 18.12 -11.84
C PRO A 294 -16.78 19.41 -12.51
N LYS A 295 -16.91 20.48 -11.71
CA LYS A 295 -17.18 21.84 -12.22
C LYS A 295 -16.04 22.35 -13.10
N ARG A 296 -14.80 21.98 -12.78
CA ARG A 296 -13.60 22.33 -13.55
C ARG A 296 -13.29 21.20 -14.52
N ARG A 297 -13.02 21.52 -15.79
CA ARG A 297 -12.71 20.55 -16.85
C ARG A 297 -11.21 20.27 -16.96
N PHE A 298 -10.51 20.22 -15.83
CA PHE A 298 -9.08 19.92 -15.76
C PHE A 298 -8.72 19.34 -14.38
N PHE A 299 -7.67 18.54 -14.33
CA PHE A 299 -7.09 18.00 -13.11
C PHE A 299 -6.13 19.01 -12.45
N ASN A 300 -6.00 18.92 -11.12
CA ASN A 300 -5.12 19.79 -10.34
C ASN A 300 -3.68 19.25 -10.33
N PHE A 301 -3.01 19.35 -11.48
CA PHE A 301 -1.61 18.96 -11.64
C PHE A 301 -0.67 20.14 -11.41
N LYS A 302 0.36 19.90 -10.60
CA LYS A 302 1.47 20.81 -10.35
C LYS A 302 2.75 20.19 -10.85
N ILE A 303 3.59 20.95 -11.54
CA ILE A 303 4.91 20.49 -11.98
C ILE A 303 5.98 21.40 -11.36
N ILE A 304 6.90 20.79 -10.63
CA ILE A 304 8.09 21.44 -10.06
C ILE A 304 9.28 21.09 -10.95
N VAL A 305 9.91 22.10 -11.54
CA VAL A 305 10.97 21.93 -12.53
C VAL A 305 12.30 22.48 -12.01
N VAL A 306 13.38 21.75 -12.29
CA VAL A 306 14.75 22.22 -12.06
C VAL A 306 14.99 23.51 -12.83
N PRO A 307 15.48 24.59 -12.17
CA PRO A 307 15.72 25.85 -12.85
C PRO A 307 16.89 25.74 -13.85
N PRO A 308 16.85 26.47 -14.96
CA PRO A 308 17.97 26.58 -15.89
C PRO A 308 19.14 27.33 -15.24
N LYS A 309 20.34 27.19 -15.83
CA LYS A 309 21.52 27.98 -15.40
C LYS A 309 21.35 29.49 -15.65
N ALA A 310 20.67 29.87 -16.74
CA ALA A 310 20.36 31.26 -17.08
C ALA A 310 18.85 31.50 -16.92
N LYS A 311 18.44 32.49 -16.11
CA LYS A 311 17.04 32.76 -15.78
C LYS A 311 16.49 33.92 -16.61
N PRO A 312 15.61 33.67 -17.61
CA PRO A 312 14.85 34.73 -18.24
C PRO A 312 13.91 35.40 -17.23
N LYS A 313 13.63 36.69 -17.40
CA LYS A 313 12.67 37.41 -16.53
C LYS A 313 11.22 36.95 -16.74
N ASN A 314 10.88 36.53 -17.96
CA ASN A 314 9.58 35.98 -18.33
C ASN A 314 9.81 34.60 -18.94
N LEU A 315 9.07 33.60 -18.48
CA LEU A 315 9.22 32.22 -18.91
C LEU A 315 7.87 31.66 -19.35
N SER A 316 7.81 31.04 -20.52
CA SER A 316 6.65 30.28 -21.00
C SER A 316 6.91 28.77 -20.95
N ALA A 317 5.85 27.97 -20.96
CA ALA A 317 5.96 26.50 -21.03
C ALA A 317 6.79 26.03 -22.22
N LYS A 318 6.62 26.67 -23.38
CA LYS A 318 7.40 26.38 -24.59
C LYS A 318 8.88 26.68 -24.41
N ASP A 319 9.24 27.67 -23.60
CA ASP A 319 10.66 27.95 -23.33
C ASP A 319 11.29 26.83 -22.51
N VAL A 320 10.56 26.25 -21.57
CA VAL A 320 11.02 25.13 -20.73
C VAL A 320 11.07 23.82 -21.50
N GLU A 321 10.12 23.60 -22.42
CA GLU A 321 10.09 22.44 -23.32
C GLU A 321 11.29 22.42 -24.28
N ASN A 322 11.68 23.59 -24.81
CA ASN A 322 12.74 23.71 -25.82
C ASN A 322 14.13 23.97 -25.22
N TRP A 323 14.31 23.80 -23.92
CA TRP A 323 15.62 23.98 -23.32
C TRP A 323 16.52 22.79 -23.56
N ASP A 324 17.67 23.08 -24.19
CA ASP A 324 18.77 22.13 -24.32
C ASP A 324 19.35 21.81 -22.94
N TRP A 325 18.97 20.65 -22.42
CA TRP A 325 19.47 20.13 -21.16
C TRP A 325 20.42 18.98 -21.43
N HIS A 326 21.61 19.01 -20.81
CA HIS A 326 22.65 17.98 -21.02
C HIS A 326 22.19 16.54 -20.76
N LEU A 327 21.11 16.35 -19.98
CA LEU A 327 20.53 15.03 -19.75
C LEU A 327 19.94 14.44 -21.04
N ASP A 328 19.24 15.26 -21.83
CA ASP A 328 18.59 14.83 -23.06
C ASP A 328 19.64 14.45 -24.11
N GLU A 329 20.68 15.27 -24.27
CA GLU A 329 21.84 14.97 -25.13
C GLU A 329 22.46 13.61 -24.76
N ARG A 330 22.71 13.36 -23.47
CA ARG A 330 23.33 12.11 -23.00
C ARG A 330 22.44 10.90 -23.24
N ILE A 331 21.13 11.02 -23.05
CA ILE A 331 20.20 9.92 -23.31
C ILE A 331 20.19 9.58 -24.81
N THR A 332 20.18 10.59 -25.67
CA THR A 332 20.27 10.41 -27.14
C THR A 332 21.58 9.73 -27.54
N GLU A 333 22.73 10.20 -27.04
CA GLU A 333 24.04 9.58 -27.29
C GLU A 333 24.05 8.10 -26.88
N ILE A 334 23.52 7.77 -25.70
CA ILE A 334 23.43 6.38 -25.22
C ILE A 334 22.61 5.53 -26.20
N ARG A 335 21.43 6.02 -26.60
CA ARG A 335 20.51 5.30 -27.50
C ARG A 335 21.11 5.08 -28.90
N GLU A 336 21.82 6.06 -29.44
CA GLU A 336 22.50 5.94 -30.73
C GLU A 336 23.62 4.91 -30.70
N HIS A 337 24.46 4.92 -29.66
CA HIS A 337 25.56 3.96 -29.53
C HIS A 337 25.06 2.53 -29.31
N LEU A 338 23.96 2.35 -28.57
CA LEU A 338 23.35 1.03 -28.33
C LEU A 338 22.92 0.31 -29.61
N LYS A 339 22.61 1.03 -30.70
CA LYS A 339 22.25 0.43 -31.99
C LYS A 339 23.38 -0.42 -32.59
N TYR A 340 24.63 -0.13 -32.22
CA TYR A 340 25.83 -0.72 -32.81
C TYR A 340 26.65 -1.57 -31.83
N GLU A 341 26.28 -1.60 -30.54
CA GLU A 341 26.99 -2.34 -29.50
C GLU A 341 26.13 -3.50 -28.94
N PRO A 342 26.62 -4.75 -28.95
CA PRO A 342 25.89 -5.86 -28.35
C PRO A 342 26.04 -5.85 -26.83
N PHE A 343 24.92 -5.70 -26.11
CA PHE A 343 24.86 -5.85 -24.65
C PHE A 343 24.01 -7.05 -24.24
N ILE A 344 24.22 -7.53 -23.02
CA ILE A 344 23.26 -8.43 -22.37
C ILE A 344 21.95 -7.65 -22.20
N LYS A 345 20.83 -8.27 -22.57
CA LYS A 345 19.48 -7.68 -22.61
C LYS A 345 19.15 -6.78 -21.41
N PHE A 346 19.40 -7.24 -20.19
CA PHE A 346 19.16 -6.45 -18.97
C PHE A 346 19.93 -5.12 -18.94
N LYS A 347 21.22 -5.13 -19.31
CA LYS A 347 22.05 -3.92 -19.38
C LYS A 347 21.63 -3.01 -20.52
N GLU A 348 21.33 -3.60 -21.68
CA GLU A 348 20.80 -2.86 -22.82
C GLU A 348 19.55 -2.08 -22.42
N ASN A 349 18.64 -2.73 -21.67
CA ASN A 349 17.41 -2.13 -21.16
C ASN A 349 17.68 -1.01 -20.15
N LEU A 350 18.63 -1.22 -19.22
CA LEU A 350 19.09 -0.19 -18.26
C LEU A 350 19.61 1.06 -18.97
N PHE A 351 20.28 0.89 -20.10
CA PHE A 351 20.81 2.00 -20.89
C PHE A 351 19.72 2.67 -21.75
N LYS A 352 18.79 1.90 -22.34
CA LYS A 352 17.66 2.44 -23.10
C LYS A 352 16.69 3.25 -22.24
N PHE A 353 16.46 2.81 -21.00
CA PHE A 353 15.55 3.42 -20.02
C PHE A 353 16.24 3.63 -18.65
N PRO A 354 17.10 4.65 -18.52
CA PRO A 354 17.90 4.85 -17.31
C PRO A 354 17.06 5.17 -16.05
N PRO A 355 17.03 4.31 -15.01
CA PRO A 355 16.24 4.57 -13.79
C PRO A 355 16.73 5.79 -12.98
N VAL A 356 17.94 6.29 -13.29
CA VAL A 356 18.51 7.51 -12.69
C VAL A 356 17.72 8.78 -13.03
N VAL A 357 16.86 8.75 -14.06
CA VAL A 357 16.07 9.92 -14.52
C VAL A 357 14.70 9.97 -13.82
N ASP A 358 14.18 8.81 -13.43
CA ASP A 358 12.81 8.59 -12.96
C ASP A 358 12.74 8.26 -11.47
N THR A 359 13.74 8.72 -10.70
CA THR A 359 13.80 8.57 -9.24
C THR A 359 14.21 9.88 -8.56
N PHE A 360 13.97 9.97 -7.25
CA PHE A 360 14.47 11.06 -6.39
C PHE A 360 15.89 10.80 -5.85
N LEU A 361 16.54 9.74 -6.31
CA LEU A 361 17.82 9.25 -5.80
C LEU A 361 18.96 9.65 -6.72
N CYS A 362 20.15 9.78 -6.15
CA CYS A 362 21.36 9.91 -6.94
C CYS A 362 21.82 8.55 -7.47
N PRO A 363 22.58 8.52 -8.59
CA PRO A 363 23.14 7.29 -9.12
C PRO A 363 23.90 6.46 -8.06
N SER A 364 24.66 7.09 -7.15
CA SER A 364 25.34 6.36 -6.06
C SER A 364 24.39 5.70 -5.04
N GLU A 365 23.14 6.16 -4.93
CA GLU A 365 22.14 5.67 -3.99
C GLU A 365 21.21 4.62 -4.62
N ILE A 366 21.13 4.55 -5.95
CA ILE A 366 20.38 3.51 -6.65
C ILE A 366 21.18 2.21 -6.58
N LYS A 367 20.78 1.33 -5.68
CA LYS A 367 21.43 0.04 -5.43
C LYS A 367 20.78 -1.06 -6.28
N ILE A 368 21.63 -1.82 -6.97
CA ILE A 368 21.30 -2.99 -7.79
C ILE A 368 21.79 -4.26 -7.10
N TRP A 369 20.97 -5.30 -7.04
CA TRP A 369 21.40 -6.62 -6.59
C TRP A 369 22.44 -7.23 -7.56
N SER A 370 23.59 -7.68 -7.06
CA SER A 370 24.61 -8.34 -7.88
C SER A 370 24.79 -9.80 -7.48
N PRO A 371 24.36 -10.78 -8.30
CA PRO A 371 24.50 -12.19 -7.97
C PRO A 371 25.97 -12.64 -7.87
N LEU A 372 26.90 -11.95 -8.54
CA LEU A 372 28.34 -12.26 -8.46
C LEU A 372 28.97 -11.91 -7.11
N ILE A 373 28.44 -10.91 -6.41
CA ILE A 373 29.00 -10.40 -5.16
C ILE A 373 28.12 -10.81 -3.97
N GLY A 374 26.92 -11.35 -4.22
CA GLY A 374 25.95 -11.67 -3.18
C GLY A 374 25.62 -10.44 -2.32
N LYS A 375 25.52 -9.26 -2.94
CA LYS A 375 25.10 -8.02 -2.25
C LYS A 375 24.57 -6.98 -3.21
N SER A 376 23.82 -6.02 -2.67
CA SER A 376 23.41 -4.82 -3.41
C SER A 376 24.54 -3.81 -3.52
N ILE A 377 24.79 -3.31 -4.73
CA ILE A 377 25.84 -2.34 -5.04
C ILE A 377 25.26 -1.17 -5.85
N PRO A 378 25.83 0.04 -5.77
CA PRO A 378 25.41 1.16 -6.60
C PRO A 378 25.41 0.82 -8.11
N ILE A 379 24.44 1.33 -8.87
CA ILE A 379 24.31 1.14 -10.33
C ILE A 379 25.61 1.50 -11.08
N THR A 380 26.31 2.55 -10.63
CA THR A 380 27.59 2.99 -11.19
C THR A 380 28.69 1.93 -11.01
N LYS A 381 28.72 1.26 -9.85
CA LYS A 381 29.66 0.16 -9.59
C LYS A 381 29.25 -1.10 -10.36
N PHE A 382 27.95 -1.40 -10.43
CA PHE A 382 27.44 -2.57 -11.14
C PHE A 382 27.89 -2.59 -12.61
N ILE A 383 27.79 -1.45 -13.29
CA ILE A 383 28.22 -1.32 -14.68
C ILE A 383 29.74 -1.50 -14.82
N SER A 384 30.53 -1.05 -13.83
CA SER A 384 31.99 -1.16 -13.86
C SER A 384 32.56 -2.57 -13.64
N ILE A 385 31.81 -3.49 -13.03
CA ILE A 385 32.34 -4.80 -12.58
C ILE A 385 32.53 -5.81 -13.73
N LYS A 386 32.00 -5.55 -14.94
CA LYS A 386 31.93 -6.56 -16.00
C LYS A 386 32.58 -6.19 -17.34
N GLU A 387 33.05 -4.96 -17.58
CA GLU A 387 33.40 -4.54 -18.95
C GLU A 387 34.60 -3.61 -19.09
N ASN A 388 35.23 -3.67 -20.27
CA ASN A 388 36.26 -2.74 -20.72
C ASN A 388 35.71 -1.31 -20.77
N GLU A 389 36.44 -0.34 -20.21
CA GLU A 389 36.11 1.09 -20.25
C GLU A 389 36.08 1.71 -21.68
N ALA A 390 36.24 0.88 -22.71
CA ALA A 390 36.31 1.25 -24.11
C ALA A 390 34.93 1.48 -24.77
N SER A 391 33.82 0.96 -24.23
CA SER A 391 32.48 1.13 -24.83
C SER A 391 31.99 2.60 -24.78
N PRO A 392 31.64 3.20 -25.95
CA PRO A 392 30.91 4.46 -26.03
C PRO A 392 29.63 4.53 -25.17
N SER A 393 28.73 3.53 -25.20
CA SER A 393 27.46 3.58 -24.44
C SER A 393 27.70 3.62 -22.93
N ILE A 394 28.66 2.83 -22.44
CA ILE A 394 29.03 2.85 -21.02
C ILE A 394 29.63 4.21 -20.62
N ARG A 395 30.46 4.81 -21.48
CA ARG A 395 31.04 6.13 -21.23
C ARG A 395 29.97 7.21 -21.18
N ALA A 396 29.02 7.19 -22.12
CA ALA A 396 27.91 8.13 -22.15
C ALA A 396 27.00 7.97 -20.91
N PHE A 397 26.69 6.73 -20.50
CA PHE A 397 25.92 6.46 -19.27
C PHE A 397 26.66 6.89 -18.00
N LYS A 398 27.97 6.62 -17.89
CA LYS A 398 28.80 7.13 -16.78
C LYS A 398 28.82 8.66 -16.77
N GLY A 399 28.83 9.29 -17.95
CA GLY A 399 28.69 10.73 -18.11
C GLY A 399 27.37 11.25 -17.54
N LEU A 400 26.25 10.63 -17.91
CA LEU A 400 24.91 10.93 -17.36
C LEU A 400 24.91 10.81 -15.83
N CYS A 401 25.42 9.69 -15.29
CA CYS A 401 25.51 9.49 -13.85
C CYS A 401 26.37 10.56 -13.18
N SER A 402 27.52 10.92 -13.75
CA SER A 402 28.39 11.94 -13.17
C SER A 402 27.75 13.32 -13.14
N VAL A 403 26.90 13.66 -14.13
CA VAL A 403 26.16 14.93 -14.13
C VAL A 403 25.13 14.94 -13.00
N LEU A 404 24.39 13.85 -12.82
CA LEU A 404 23.38 13.71 -11.77
C LEU A 404 23.97 13.60 -10.36
N GLU A 405 25.20 13.07 -10.25
CA GLU A 405 25.94 12.98 -8.98
C GLU A 405 26.50 14.33 -8.52
N LYS A 406 26.65 15.31 -9.43
CA LYS A 406 27.08 16.67 -9.10
C LYS A 406 25.91 17.52 -8.62
N TYR A 407 25.20 17.07 -7.59
CA TYR A 407 24.00 17.72 -7.07
C TYR A 407 24.25 18.50 -5.77
N ARG A 408 23.32 19.39 -5.46
CA ARG A 408 23.20 20.11 -4.19
C ARG A 408 22.43 19.27 -3.17
N ASP A 409 23.08 18.82 -2.11
CA ASP A 409 22.47 18.04 -1.03
C ASP A 409 22.17 18.93 0.18
N LEU A 410 20.88 19.16 0.44
CA LEU A 410 20.46 19.99 1.56
C LEU A 410 20.79 19.33 2.90
N SER A 411 20.90 18.01 2.95
CA SER A 411 21.31 17.28 4.16
C SER A 411 22.76 17.57 4.53
N TYR A 412 23.63 17.74 3.53
CA TYR A 412 25.03 18.13 3.76
C TYR A 412 25.14 19.60 4.18
N GLU A 413 24.37 20.50 3.56
CA GLU A 413 24.34 21.91 3.98
C GLU A 413 23.92 22.08 5.43
N PHE A 414 22.91 21.34 5.90
CA PHE A 414 22.50 21.36 7.30
C PHE A 414 23.59 20.91 8.29
N ARG A 415 24.60 20.17 7.82
CA ARG A 415 25.73 19.74 8.64
C ARG A 415 26.98 20.61 8.44
N GLY A 416 26.91 21.68 7.65
CA GLY A 416 28.08 22.46 7.25
C GLY A 416 29.06 21.68 6.36
N LEU A 417 28.60 20.63 5.69
CA LEU A 417 29.41 19.83 4.77
C LEU A 417 29.39 20.43 3.36
N TYR A 418 30.49 20.25 2.63
CA TYR A 418 30.58 20.68 1.25
C TYR A 418 29.55 19.98 0.36
N THR A 419 28.91 20.74 -0.52
CA THR A 419 28.01 20.24 -1.55
C THR A 419 28.20 21.01 -2.87
N ASN A 420 27.81 20.41 -4.00
CA ASN A 420 27.80 21.12 -5.28
C ASN A 420 26.64 22.13 -5.33
N SER A 421 26.68 23.04 -6.31
CA SER A 421 25.66 24.07 -6.51
C SER A 421 24.51 23.65 -7.44
N ALA A 422 24.64 22.57 -8.20
CA ALA A 422 23.65 22.21 -9.20
C ALA A 422 22.40 21.61 -8.56
N ILE A 423 21.23 22.11 -8.96
CA ILE A 423 19.94 21.65 -8.44
C ILE A 423 19.49 20.43 -9.26
N THR A 424 19.03 19.38 -8.58
CA THR A 424 18.43 18.20 -9.21
C THR A 424 17.06 17.91 -8.62
N LYS A 425 16.35 16.91 -9.16
CA LYS A 425 15.08 16.45 -8.59
C LYS A 425 15.20 16.05 -7.12
N LYS A 426 16.33 15.44 -6.71
CA LYS A 426 16.62 15.15 -5.30
C LYS A 426 16.67 16.42 -4.44
N THR A 427 17.38 17.46 -4.89
CA THR A 427 17.44 18.74 -4.19
C THR A 427 16.05 19.35 -4.00
N LEU A 428 15.23 19.34 -5.07
CA LEU A 428 13.86 19.87 -5.02
C LEU A 428 12.95 19.04 -4.12
N PHE A 429 13.13 17.71 -4.12
CA PHE A 429 12.40 16.81 -3.24
C PHE A 429 12.74 17.05 -1.76
N GLN A 430 14.02 17.22 -1.42
CA GLN A 430 14.43 17.63 -0.07
C GLN A 430 13.83 19.00 0.31
N ALA A 431 13.86 19.97 -0.60
CA ALA A 431 13.27 21.29 -0.40
C ALA A 431 11.76 21.21 -0.12
N PHE A 432 11.03 20.41 -0.91
CA PHE A 432 9.61 20.18 -0.74
C PHE A 432 9.27 19.65 0.66
N PHE A 433 10.02 18.66 1.17
CA PHE A 433 9.81 18.14 2.52
C PHE A 433 10.05 19.21 3.59
N ILE A 434 11.09 20.02 3.43
CA ILE A 434 11.38 21.11 4.36
C ILE A 434 10.28 22.19 4.32
N GLU A 435 9.72 22.48 3.15
CA GLU A 435 8.57 23.38 3.02
C GLU A 435 7.33 22.84 3.73
N LYS A 436 7.07 21.53 3.65
CA LYS A 436 5.96 20.89 4.39
C LYS A 436 6.13 21.03 5.90
N ILE A 437 7.33 20.77 6.41
CA ILE A 437 7.68 20.99 7.82
C ILE A 437 7.46 22.46 8.19
N ASN A 438 7.93 23.40 7.35
CA ASN A 438 7.79 24.84 7.60
C ASN A 438 6.32 25.30 7.59
N ASN A 439 5.48 24.74 6.72
CA ASN A 439 4.05 25.05 6.68
C ASN A 439 3.33 24.58 7.95
N ILE A 440 3.62 23.36 8.42
CA ILE A 440 3.06 22.83 9.68
C ILE A 440 3.50 23.68 10.88
N PHE A 441 4.77 24.11 10.90
CA PHE A 441 5.27 25.02 11.93
C PHE A 441 4.50 26.35 11.94
N LYS A 442 4.29 26.97 10.76
CA LYS A 442 3.52 28.24 10.65
C LYS A 442 2.05 28.10 10.98
N GLU A 443 1.38 27.03 10.57
CA GLU A 443 -0.04 26.79 10.89
C GLU A 443 -0.26 26.67 12.40
N THR A 444 0.68 26.04 13.10
CA THR A 444 0.67 25.89 14.57
C THR A 444 0.81 27.26 15.26
N VAL A 445 1.58 28.19 14.69
CA VAL A 445 1.72 29.55 15.22
C VAL A 445 0.42 30.36 15.12
N GLN A 446 -0.42 30.09 14.12
CA GLN A 446 -1.59 30.92 13.78
C GLN A 446 -2.90 30.53 14.50
N LYS A 447 -3.11 29.26 14.85
CA LYS A 447 -4.35 28.82 15.52
C LYS A 447 -4.32 29.18 17.02
N ASN A 448 -5.32 29.94 17.49
CA ASN A 448 -5.56 30.08 18.94
C ASN A 448 -6.13 28.74 19.45
N PHE A 449 -5.41 28.10 20.37
CA PHE A 449 -5.53 26.69 20.80
C PHE A 449 -6.80 26.33 21.60
N GLN A 450 -8.00 26.69 21.13
CA GLN A 450 -9.26 26.28 21.80
C GLN A 450 -10.01 25.12 21.13
N ASP A 451 -9.65 24.72 19.91
CA ASP A 451 -10.23 23.54 19.25
C ASP A 451 -9.24 22.37 19.27
N SER A 452 -9.16 21.69 20.41
CA SER A 452 -8.68 20.30 20.46
C SER A 452 -9.77 19.41 19.86
N ASP A 453 -9.53 18.79 18.69
CA ASP A 453 -10.06 17.44 18.40
C ASP A 453 -9.66 16.82 17.05
N HIS A 454 -8.94 17.48 16.15
CA HIS A 454 -8.46 16.79 14.94
C HIS A 454 -6.96 16.95 14.74
N GLU A 455 -6.22 15.89 15.04
CA GLU A 455 -4.89 15.61 14.50
C GLU A 455 -4.96 15.67 12.97
N THR A 456 -4.65 16.81 12.37
CA THR A 456 -4.50 16.93 10.93
C THR A 456 -3.18 16.27 10.53
N THR A 457 -3.16 14.94 10.44
CA THR A 457 -2.06 14.18 9.84
C THR A 457 -1.94 14.57 8.37
N THR A 458 -0.77 15.04 7.94
CA THR A 458 -0.52 15.28 6.51
C THR A 458 0.02 14.00 5.90
N SER A 459 -0.73 13.41 4.97
CA SER A 459 -0.30 12.20 4.27
C SER A 459 0.32 12.54 2.91
N ILE A 460 1.47 11.94 2.62
CA ILE A 460 2.22 12.12 1.37
C ILE A 460 2.46 10.74 0.76
N LEU A 461 1.96 10.52 -0.45
CA LEU A 461 2.20 9.32 -1.24
C LEU A 461 3.34 9.57 -2.22
N ILE A 462 4.38 8.75 -2.19
CA ILE A 462 5.51 8.85 -3.10
C ILE A 462 5.44 7.68 -4.08
N ALA A 463 5.31 7.99 -5.36
CA ALA A 463 5.24 7.00 -6.43
C ALA A 463 6.60 6.34 -6.68
N ASN A 464 6.62 5.00 -6.70
CA ASN A 464 7.74 4.21 -7.17
C ASN A 464 7.46 3.64 -8.56
N PHE A 465 8.33 3.93 -9.53
CA PHE A 465 8.25 3.37 -10.88
C PHE A 465 9.11 2.11 -11.07
N HIS A 466 9.97 1.81 -10.10
CA HIS A 466 10.85 0.64 -10.10
C HIS A 466 10.62 -0.20 -8.84
N PRO A 467 9.46 -0.89 -8.73
CA PRO A 467 9.11 -1.70 -7.56
C PRO A 467 9.84 -3.06 -7.51
N HIS A 468 10.51 -3.47 -8.59
CA HIS A 468 11.12 -4.80 -8.72
C HIS A 468 12.32 -5.01 -7.79
N SER A 469 12.48 -6.25 -7.31
CA SER A 469 13.46 -6.68 -6.30
C SER A 469 14.92 -6.30 -6.63
N TYR A 470 15.26 -6.20 -7.91
CA TYR A 470 16.61 -5.87 -8.38
C TYR A 470 17.05 -4.43 -8.09
N LEU A 471 16.12 -3.45 -8.07
CA LEU A 471 16.39 -2.04 -7.83
C LEU A 471 15.86 -1.63 -6.45
N LYS A 472 16.77 -1.42 -5.48
CA LYS A 472 16.43 -1.12 -4.09
C LYS A 472 16.04 0.35 -3.83
N THR A 473 15.24 0.95 -4.71
CA THR A 473 14.87 2.38 -4.68
C THR A 473 14.12 2.78 -3.41
N GLN A 474 13.17 1.98 -2.96
CA GLN A 474 12.39 2.26 -1.74
C GLN A 474 13.28 2.39 -0.50
N THR A 475 14.15 1.41 -0.27
CA THR A 475 15.05 1.42 0.89
C THR A 475 16.03 2.59 0.83
N SER A 476 16.60 2.86 -0.35
CA SER A 476 17.52 3.99 -0.52
C SER A 476 16.83 5.34 -0.33
N LEU A 477 15.56 5.48 -0.72
CA LEU A 477 14.81 6.71 -0.51
C LEU A 477 14.52 6.95 0.97
N ALA A 478 14.12 5.90 1.70
CA ALA A 478 13.93 5.97 3.14
C ALA A 478 15.24 6.35 3.86
N GLU A 479 16.37 5.74 3.48
CA GLU A 479 17.70 6.10 4.00
C GLU A 479 18.04 7.58 3.74
N SER A 480 17.74 8.09 2.54
CA SER A 480 17.97 9.48 2.14
C SER A 480 17.14 10.46 2.97
N LEU A 481 15.84 10.17 3.20
CA LEU A 481 14.96 10.96 4.07
C LEU A 481 15.41 10.93 5.53
N ILE A 482 15.76 9.75 6.07
CA ILE A 482 16.32 9.62 7.42
C ILE A 482 17.55 10.51 7.58
N TYR A 483 18.43 10.49 6.57
CA TYR A 483 19.65 11.27 6.60
C TYR A 483 19.36 12.77 6.60
N LEU A 484 18.41 13.26 5.79
CA LEU A 484 17.94 14.65 5.81
C LEU A 484 17.44 15.06 7.20
N LEU A 485 16.53 14.28 7.79
CA LEU A 485 15.91 14.62 9.08
C LEU A 485 16.92 14.60 10.23
N LYS A 486 17.84 13.62 10.24
CA LYS A 486 18.97 13.60 11.18
C LYS A 486 19.86 14.84 11.04
N SER A 487 20.03 15.33 9.82
CA SER A 487 20.82 16.54 9.55
C SER A 487 20.12 17.80 10.07
N ILE A 488 18.81 17.92 9.87
CA ILE A 488 18.02 19.03 10.43
C ILE A 488 18.10 19.03 11.98
N ASN A 489 17.92 17.87 12.61
CA ASN A 489 18.08 17.74 14.07
C ASN A 489 19.46 18.12 14.55
N TYR A 490 20.49 17.71 13.82
CA TYR A 490 21.87 18.06 14.14
C TYR A 490 22.04 19.58 14.14
N SER A 491 21.55 20.28 13.10
CA SER A 491 21.57 21.74 13.07
C SER A 491 20.83 22.32 14.27
N ILE A 492 19.56 21.94 14.47
CA ILE A 492 18.71 22.47 15.56
C ILE A 492 19.38 22.34 16.93
N ARG A 493 20.01 21.19 17.22
CA ARG A 493 20.71 20.94 18.49
C ARG A 493 21.94 21.83 18.68
N LEU A 494 22.71 22.10 17.62
CA LEU A 494 23.86 23.00 17.69
C LEU A 494 23.46 24.47 17.95
N LEU A 495 22.26 24.89 17.54
CA LEU A 495 21.89 26.30 17.61
C LEU A 495 21.72 26.85 19.03
N ASN A 496 21.54 25.96 20.04
CA ASN A 496 21.12 26.31 21.41
C ASN A 496 19.99 27.35 21.37
N ILE A 497 18.80 26.93 20.92
CA ILE A 497 17.66 27.82 20.64
C ILE A 497 17.34 28.66 21.89
N PRO A 498 17.17 30.00 21.76
CA PRO A 498 16.84 30.89 22.87
C PRO A 498 15.51 30.56 23.56
N ASN A 499 15.31 31.08 24.77
CA ASN A 499 14.05 31.07 25.50
C ASN A 499 13.63 32.49 25.90
N ILE A 500 12.34 32.82 25.76
CA ILE A 500 11.78 34.04 26.33
C ILE A 500 11.41 33.81 27.80
N GLN A 501 11.80 34.74 28.66
CA GLN A 501 11.40 34.78 30.07
C GLN A 501 10.84 36.15 30.42
N LYS A 502 9.73 36.14 31.17
CA LYS A 502 9.12 37.31 31.77
C LYS A 502 9.39 37.29 33.28
N LYS A 503 10.00 38.35 33.81
CA LYS A 503 10.17 38.56 35.25
C LYS A 503 9.79 40.00 35.57
N ASN A 504 8.82 40.20 36.45
CA ASN A 504 8.28 41.52 36.78
C ASN A 504 7.85 42.28 35.50
N ASN A 505 8.28 43.54 35.34
CA ASN A 505 8.05 44.37 34.15
C ASN A 505 9.16 44.24 33.09
N LEU A 506 9.82 43.08 33.01
CA LEU A 506 10.90 42.82 32.06
C LEU A 506 10.64 41.54 31.27
N ILE A 507 10.79 41.61 29.95
CA ILE A 507 10.91 40.43 29.08
C ILE A 507 12.32 40.39 28.53
N TYR A 508 13.01 39.27 28.72
CA TYR A 508 14.34 39.02 28.17
C TYR A 508 14.38 37.70 27.41
N ILE A 509 15.22 37.64 26.38
CA ILE A 509 15.65 36.38 25.77
C ILE A 509 16.87 35.87 26.51
N GLU A 510 16.86 34.59 26.84
CA GLU A 510 17.96 33.84 27.46
C GLU A 510 18.45 32.76 26.49
N LYS A 511 19.76 32.65 26.29
CA LYS A 511 20.40 31.59 25.51
C LYS A 511 21.49 30.93 26.35
N GLU A 512 21.55 29.61 26.29
CA GLU A 512 22.62 28.83 26.91
C GLU A 512 23.80 28.68 25.93
N LEU A 513 25.00 28.98 26.39
CA LEU A 513 26.25 28.86 25.64
C LEU A 513 26.81 27.45 25.79
N TYR A 514 27.72 27.05 24.89
CA TYR A 514 28.32 25.71 24.90
C TYR A 514 29.10 25.36 26.19
N ASN A 515 29.52 26.38 26.94
CA ASN A 515 30.18 26.24 28.24
C ASN A 515 29.18 26.16 29.42
N GLY A 516 27.87 26.15 29.18
CA GLY A 516 26.82 26.14 30.20
C GLY A 516 26.47 27.52 30.78
N GLU A 517 27.14 28.59 30.36
CA GLU A 517 26.80 29.95 30.78
C GLU A 517 25.52 30.45 30.09
N LYS A 518 24.71 31.25 30.79
CA LYS A 518 23.48 31.82 30.24
C LYS A 518 23.66 33.28 29.89
N GLN A 519 23.52 33.59 28.60
CA GLN A 519 23.50 34.96 28.09
C GLN A 519 22.06 35.47 28.07
N LYS A 520 21.84 36.72 28.51
CA LYS A 520 20.51 37.35 28.56
C LYS A 520 20.51 38.70 27.88
N GLU A 521 19.46 39.00 27.12
CA GLU A 521 19.22 40.32 26.52
C GLU A 521 17.78 40.75 26.76
N ILE A 522 17.59 41.97 27.24
CA ILE A 522 16.28 42.57 27.50
C ILE A 522 15.64 42.99 26.18
N ILE A 523 14.33 42.85 26.06
CA ILE A 523 13.57 43.14 24.83
C ILE A 523 12.40 44.09 25.10
N TRP A 524 11.79 43.96 26.27
CA TRP A 524 10.71 44.82 26.73
C TRP A 524 10.95 45.24 28.17
N GLU A 525 10.86 46.54 28.41
CA GLU A 525 11.02 47.18 29.70
C GLU A 525 10.11 48.42 29.75
N ASN A 526 9.46 48.67 30.90
CA ASN A 526 8.66 49.88 31.13
C ASN A 526 7.58 50.18 30.08
N ASN A 527 6.82 49.17 29.63
CA ASN A 527 5.72 49.28 28.66
C ASN A 527 6.12 49.67 27.23
N PHE A 528 7.41 49.61 26.88
CA PHE A 528 7.89 49.86 25.53
C PHE A 528 8.90 48.80 25.06
N ILE A 529 8.89 48.54 23.75
CA ILE A 529 9.91 47.73 23.08
C ILE A 529 11.07 48.65 22.70
N GLU A 530 12.22 48.50 23.35
CA GLU A 530 13.39 49.36 23.15
C GLU A 530 13.93 49.29 21.70
N GLU A 531 14.08 50.45 21.03
CA GLU A 531 14.59 50.51 19.66
C GLU A 531 16.07 50.13 19.53
N PHE A 532 16.89 50.44 20.54
CA PHE A 532 18.34 50.15 20.54
C PHE A 532 18.65 48.64 20.67
N ASN A 533 17.69 47.83 21.14
CA ASN A 533 17.89 46.39 21.34
C ASN A 533 17.84 45.56 20.06
N LEU A 534 17.23 46.02 18.96
CA LEU A 534 17.15 45.22 17.72
C LEU A 534 18.54 44.83 17.16
N ASN A 535 19.50 45.75 17.23
CA ASN A 535 20.88 45.50 16.80
C ASN A 535 21.64 44.61 17.81
N LYS A 536 21.35 44.74 19.11
CA LYS A 536 21.91 43.85 20.15
C LYS A 536 21.36 42.44 20.02
N ILE A 537 20.06 42.27 19.80
CA ILE A 537 19.40 40.97 19.55
C ILE A 537 20.00 40.31 18.30
N LYS A 538 20.19 41.06 17.20
CA LYS A 538 20.91 40.52 16.02
C LYS A 538 22.31 40.03 16.39
N ARG A 539 23.11 40.82 17.13
CA ARG A 539 24.46 40.42 17.58
C ARG A 539 24.45 39.23 18.57
N PHE A 540 23.48 39.20 19.47
CA PHE A 540 23.26 38.15 20.46
C PHE A 540 23.11 36.78 19.79
N PHE A 541 22.53 36.75 18.60
CA PHE A 541 22.38 35.53 17.84
C PHE A 541 23.46 35.30 16.76
N LEU A 542 23.96 36.35 16.10
CA LEU A 542 24.91 36.26 14.98
C LEU A 542 26.33 35.88 15.40
N ASN A 543 26.72 36.08 16.67
CA ASN A 543 28.11 35.88 17.09
C ASN A 543 28.63 34.44 16.97
N ASN A 544 27.79 33.43 16.69
CA ASN A 544 28.21 32.03 16.77
C ASN A 544 27.86 31.12 15.58
N ILE A 545 26.99 31.49 14.62
CA ILE A 545 26.50 30.54 13.59
C ILE A 545 26.21 31.24 12.23
N PRO A 546 27.08 31.09 11.21
CA PRO A 546 26.93 31.76 9.91
C PRO A 546 25.75 31.26 9.06
N GLU A 547 25.14 30.15 9.45
CA GLU A 547 24.09 29.43 8.70
C GLU A 547 22.66 29.83 9.10
N VAL A 548 22.47 30.80 10.00
CA VAL A 548 21.15 31.24 10.49
C VAL A 548 20.81 32.66 10.05
N ASN A 549 19.68 32.82 9.39
CA ASN A 549 19.08 34.13 9.09
C ASN A 549 18.07 34.51 10.18
N ILE A 550 18.11 35.78 10.59
CA ILE A 550 17.23 36.33 11.62
C ILE A 550 16.49 37.51 11.03
N SER A 551 15.18 37.36 10.87
CA SER A 551 14.30 38.46 10.49
C SER A 551 13.64 39.02 11.75
N ILE A 552 13.80 40.32 11.96
CA ILE A 552 13.15 41.05 13.04
C ILE A 552 12.32 42.16 12.40
N SER A 553 11.01 42.14 12.62
CA SER A 553 10.08 43.19 12.17
C SER A 553 9.39 43.82 13.38
N LYS A 554 9.26 45.15 13.37
CA LYS A 554 8.54 45.92 14.39
C LYS A 554 7.38 46.64 13.70
N ASN A 555 6.15 46.30 14.10
CA ASN A 555 4.96 47.09 13.80
C ASN A 555 4.65 47.95 15.04
N ASN A 556 3.82 49.00 14.90
CA ASN A 556 3.57 49.98 15.98
C ASN A 556 3.23 49.36 17.36
N ASN A 557 2.65 48.14 17.39
CA ASN A 557 2.22 47.46 18.62
C ASN A 557 2.92 46.12 18.92
N GLN A 558 3.81 45.62 18.06
CA GLN A 558 4.43 44.29 18.22
C GLN A 558 5.82 44.18 17.58
N LEU A 559 6.69 43.41 18.24
CA LEU A 559 7.96 42.90 17.73
C LEU A 559 7.78 41.44 17.31
N HIS A 560 8.22 41.11 16.11
CA HIS A 560 8.17 39.77 15.56
C HIS A 560 9.60 39.33 15.19
N LEU A 561 10.02 38.21 15.75
CA LEU A 561 11.35 37.62 15.57
C LEU A 561 11.20 36.21 14.99
N ILE A 562 11.87 35.96 13.87
CA ILE A 562 11.91 34.64 13.24
C ILE A 562 13.37 34.27 12.99
N MET A 563 13.76 33.06 13.40
CA MET A 563 15.05 32.45 13.07
C MET A 563 14.85 31.34 12.06
N ARG A 564 15.71 31.33 11.03
CA ARG A 564 15.63 30.40 9.91
C ARG A 564 17.01 29.84 9.58
N LEU A 565 17.08 28.56 9.27
CA LEU A 565 18.27 27.97 8.65
C LEU A 565 18.36 28.47 7.21
N ASN A 566 19.49 29.11 6.85
CA ASN A 566 19.67 29.80 5.58
C ASN A 566 20.00 28.82 4.45
N ILE A 567 18.97 28.34 3.77
CA ILE A 567 19.10 27.57 2.52
C ILE A 567 18.23 28.25 1.48
N SER A 568 18.85 28.98 0.55
CA SER A 568 18.15 29.60 -0.56
C SER A 568 18.33 28.80 -1.84
N LEU A 569 17.23 28.43 -2.48
CA LEU A 569 17.23 27.89 -3.83
C LEU A 569 15.97 28.33 -4.58
N ASP A 570 16.10 28.41 -5.90
CA ASP A 570 15.01 28.80 -6.76
C ASP A 570 14.53 27.56 -7.51
N TYR A 571 13.25 27.51 -7.82
CA TYR A 571 12.69 26.45 -8.66
C TYR A 571 11.56 27.02 -9.53
N ILE A 572 11.24 26.29 -10.59
CA ILE A 572 10.15 26.65 -11.49
C ILE A 572 8.91 25.88 -11.08
N GLU A 573 7.78 26.59 -10.99
CA GLU A 573 6.47 26.00 -10.75
C GLU A 573 5.58 26.25 -11.96
N TYR A 574 5.07 25.17 -12.54
CA TYR A 574 4.05 25.23 -13.57
C TYR A 574 2.72 24.69 -13.03
N LEU A 575 1.68 25.50 -13.18
CA LEU A 575 0.30 25.14 -12.85
C LEU A 575 -0.50 25.07 -14.15
N HIS A 576 -0.93 23.87 -14.51
CA HIS A 576 -1.64 23.64 -15.77
C HIS A 576 -2.91 24.51 -15.90
N GLN A 577 -3.58 24.82 -14.78
CA GLN A 577 -4.80 25.63 -14.74
C GLN A 577 -4.63 27.03 -15.35
N ASN A 578 -3.45 27.63 -15.17
CA ASN A 578 -3.20 29.02 -15.55
C ASN A 578 -2.26 29.11 -16.76
N SER A 579 -1.68 27.99 -17.21
CA SER A 579 -0.58 27.96 -18.19
C SER A 579 0.59 28.90 -17.84
N ASN A 580 0.69 29.30 -16.57
CA ASN A 580 1.68 30.25 -16.08
C ASN A 580 2.84 29.50 -15.48
N ILE A 581 4.05 30.01 -15.75
CA ILE A 581 5.25 29.61 -15.06
C ILE A 581 5.63 30.69 -14.06
N ASP A 582 5.75 30.26 -12.81
CA ASP A 582 6.25 31.09 -11.72
C ASP A 582 7.65 30.62 -11.32
N ILE A 583 8.58 31.57 -11.14
CA ILE A 583 9.83 31.30 -10.43
C ILE A 583 9.55 31.46 -8.94
N LYS A 584 9.70 30.37 -8.19
CA LYS A 584 9.51 30.32 -6.74
C LYS A 584 10.86 30.29 -6.04
N TYR A 585 10.86 30.78 -4.79
CA TYR A 585 12.04 30.89 -3.95
C TYR A 585 11.81 30.13 -2.65
N PHE A 586 12.60 29.09 -2.43
CA PHE A 586 12.66 28.39 -1.15
C PHE A 586 13.63 29.14 -0.22
N ASN A 587 13.13 29.51 0.95
CA ASN A 587 13.80 30.40 1.91
C ASN A 587 14.22 29.67 3.21
N GLY A 588 14.50 28.38 3.12
CA GLY A 588 14.99 27.57 4.25
C GLY A 588 13.91 27.13 5.24
N LEU A 589 14.35 26.70 6.43
CA LEU A 589 13.51 26.16 7.49
C LEU A 589 13.37 27.13 8.65
N ASN A 590 12.13 27.52 9.00
CA ASN A 590 11.85 28.22 10.24
C ASN A 590 11.91 27.21 11.40
N PHE A 591 12.66 27.52 12.45
CA PHE A 591 12.73 26.67 13.64
C PHE A 591 12.43 27.42 14.95
N TYR A 592 12.35 28.75 14.90
CA TYR A 592 11.99 29.59 16.04
C TYR A 592 11.20 30.81 15.57
N GLU A 593 10.12 31.11 16.27
CA GLU A 593 9.30 32.29 16.06
C GLU A 593 8.81 32.86 17.40
N ALA A 594 8.98 34.17 17.58
CA ALA A 594 8.50 34.88 18.75
C ALA A 594 7.80 36.18 18.39
N ILE A 595 6.67 36.44 19.04
CA ILE A 595 5.89 37.67 18.92
C ILE A 595 5.77 38.28 20.31
N ILE A 596 6.17 39.54 20.46
CA ILE A 596 6.14 40.28 21.72
C ILE A 596 5.39 41.59 21.47
N THR A 597 4.35 41.87 22.24
CA THR A 597 3.53 43.07 22.09
C THR A 597 3.95 44.17 23.08
N ASN A 598 3.55 45.41 22.81
CA ASN A 598 3.89 46.54 23.68
C ASN A 598 3.28 46.43 25.09
N ASP A 599 2.19 45.67 25.26
CA ASP A 599 1.57 45.39 26.57
C ASP A 599 2.33 44.34 27.41
N GLY A 600 3.43 43.80 26.88
CA GLY A 600 4.24 42.80 27.55
C GLY A 600 3.64 41.39 27.54
N SER A 601 2.66 41.11 26.68
CA SER A 601 2.31 39.73 26.31
C SER A 601 3.28 39.19 25.25
N PHE A 602 3.47 37.87 25.22
CA PHE A 602 4.36 37.23 24.25
C PHE A 602 3.85 35.85 23.85
N LYS A 603 4.22 35.44 22.64
CA LYS A 603 4.06 34.08 22.13
C LYS A 603 5.39 33.61 21.57
N GLU A 604 5.80 32.41 21.95
CA GLU A 604 7.06 31.78 21.57
C GLU A 604 6.77 30.37 21.03
N ASN A 605 7.30 30.07 19.85
CA ASN A 605 7.16 28.78 19.18
C ASN A 605 8.53 28.27 18.74
N LYS A 606 8.80 26.97 18.97
CA LYS A 606 10.07 26.33 18.63
C LYS A 606 9.86 24.97 18.02
N LEU A 607 10.68 24.64 17.04
CA LEU A 607 10.86 23.27 16.59
C LEU A 607 11.94 22.61 17.46
N TYR A 608 11.51 21.74 18.37
CA TYR A 608 12.38 21.12 19.37
C TYR A 608 13.16 19.94 18.79
N SER A 609 12.47 19.04 18.10
CA SER A 609 13.09 17.89 17.43
C SER A 609 12.17 17.32 16.36
N ILE A 610 12.76 16.65 15.36
CA ILE A 610 12.03 15.87 14.37
C ILE A 610 12.49 14.42 14.46
N SER A 611 11.63 13.47 14.80
CA SER A 611 11.99 12.05 14.77
C SER A 611 11.41 11.35 13.55
N PHE A 612 11.98 10.19 13.23
CA PHE A 612 11.57 9.39 12.08
C PHE A 612 11.36 7.95 12.54
N GLU A 613 10.15 7.47 12.38
CA GLU A 613 9.79 6.08 12.60
C GLU A 613 9.57 5.42 11.24
N ASN A 614 10.32 4.35 10.96
CA ASN A 614 10.19 3.62 9.72
C ASN A 614 9.55 2.27 9.97
N THR A 615 8.49 1.99 9.23
CA THR A 615 7.97 0.63 9.03
C THR A 615 8.20 0.24 7.58
N VAL A 616 8.03 -1.04 7.24
CA VAL A 616 8.25 -1.54 5.86
C VAL A 616 7.39 -0.81 4.81
N LYS A 617 6.21 -0.31 5.19
CA LYS A 617 5.26 0.34 4.27
C LYS A 617 5.11 1.86 4.46
N ASN A 618 5.26 2.34 5.69
CA ASN A 618 5.02 3.73 6.04
C ASN A 618 6.20 4.29 6.81
N SER A 619 6.55 5.54 6.55
CA SER A 619 7.43 6.31 7.42
C SER A 619 6.68 7.48 8.03
N VAL A 620 6.84 7.68 9.33
CA VAL A 620 6.20 8.75 10.08
C VAL A 620 7.27 9.73 10.53
N ILE A 621 7.14 10.97 10.10
CA ILE A 621 7.98 12.10 10.53
C ILE A 621 7.23 12.78 11.66
N LYS A 622 7.75 12.64 12.88
CA LYS A 622 7.14 13.21 14.09
C LYS A 622 7.83 14.51 14.45
N MET A 623 7.11 15.61 14.41
CA MET A 623 7.60 16.94 14.72
C MET A 623 7.20 17.32 16.14
N MET A 624 8.19 17.49 17.01
CA MET A 624 7.99 18.00 18.36
C MET A 624 8.16 19.51 18.36
N MET A 625 7.08 20.22 18.68
CA MET A 625 7.06 21.68 18.75
C MET A 625 6.75 22.13 20.17
N GLU A 626 7.44 23.18 20.60
CA GLU A 626 7.24 23.80 21.91
C GLU A 626 6.54 25.14 21.73
N HIS A 627 5.43 25.34 22.45
CA HIS A 627 4.74 26.61 22.57
C HIS A 627 4.87 27.15 24.00
N LYS A 628 5.02 28.47 24.11
CA LYS A 628 4.99 29.17 25.38
C LYS A 628 4.38 30.55 25.20
N SER A 629 3.51 30.96 26.11
CA SER A 629 3.00 32.33 26.14
C SER A 629 3.09 32.93 27.54
N ASP A 630 2.60 34.16 27.69
CA ASP A 630 2.46 34.82 28.98
C ASP A 630 1.32 34.25 29.85
N VAL A 631 0.33 33.61 29.22
CA VAL A 631 -0.86 33.05 29.90
C VAL A 631 -0.82 31.51 29.98
N SER A 632 -0.15 30.84 29.04
CA SER A 632 0.01 29.38 29.01
C SER A 632 1.44 28.95 29.38
N PRO A 633 1.61 27.96 30.27
CA PRO A 633 2.91 27.38 30.55
C PRO A 633 3.47 26.69 29.30
N LYS A 634 4.74 26.26 29.38
CA LYS A 634 5.41 25.51 28.31
C LYS A 634 4.62 24.24 27.97
N GLU A 635 4.15 24.14 26.74
CA GLU A 635 3.44 22.99 26.19
C GLU A 635 4.23 22.40 25.02
N ILE A 636 4.26 21.07 24.92
CA ILE A 636 4.93 20.33 23.84
C ILE A 636 3.85 19.60 23.04
N PHE A 637 3.89 19.77 21.73
CA PHE A 637 2.97 19.14 20.79
C PHE A 637 3.71 18.26 19.80
N GLU A 638 3.04 17.18 19.41
CA GLU A 638 3.47 16.28 18.35
C GLU A 638 2.59 16.52 17.11
N LYS A 639 3.23 16.63 15.95
CA LYS A 639 2.56 16.67 14.65
C LYS A 639 3.23 15.70 13.70
N ASP A 640 2.40 14.94 12.98
CA ASP A 640 2.88 13.85 12.14
C ASP A 640 2.70 14.14 10.66
N ILE A 641 3.75 13.83 9.90
CA ILE A 641 3.69 13.67 8.45
C ILE A 641 3.88 12.19 8.14
N THR A 642 2.85 11.58 7.58
CA THR A 642 2.91 10.17 7.15
C THR A 642 3.33 10.13 5.70
N THR A 643 4.50 9.57 5.42
CA THR A 643 4.98 9.31 4.06
C THR A 643 4.81 7.84 3.72
N ILE A 644 4.17 7.54 2.61
CA ILE A 644 3.93 6.17 2.17
C ILE A 644 4.56 6.02 0.78
N HIS A 645 5.47 5.06 0.65
CA HIS A 645 6.13 4.76 -0.60
C HIS A 645 5.46 3.55 -1.23
N THR A 646 4.82 3.75 -2.38
CA THR A 646 3.97 2.73 -3.01
C THR A 646 4.34 2.58 -4.47
N ASP A 647 4.31 1.34 -4.95
CA ASP A 647 4.31 1.05 -6.38
C ASP A 647 3.16 1.82 -7.04
N PHE A 648 3.49 2.65 -8.03
CA PHE A 648 2.49 3.42 -8.75
C PHE A 648 1.42 2.55 -9.40
N SER A 649 1.79 1.35 -9.87
CA SER A 649 0.87 0.37 -10.45
C SER A 649 -0.17 -0.15 -9.46
N ASN A 650 0.07 -0.04 -8.15
CA ASN A 650 -0.79 -0.61 -7.10
C ASN A 650 -1.52 0.47 -6.27
N MET A 651 -1.51 1.73 -6.73
CA MET A 651 -2.17 2.84 -6.02
C MET A 651 -3.68 2.63 -5.81
N GLN A 652 -4.36 1.92 -6.70
CA GLN A 652 -5.80 1.64 -6.59
C GLN A 652 -6.16 0.66 -5.46
N ALA A 653 -5.19 -0.11 -4.96
CA ALA A 653 -5.38 -1.00 -3.82
C ALA A 653 -5.31 -0.26 -2.47
N LEU A 654 -4.94 1.03 -2.48
CA LEU A 654 -4.97 1.87 -1.29
C LEU A 654 -6.41 2.27 -0.97
N SER A 655 -6.68 2.53 0.32
CA SER A 655 -8.02 2.95 0.74
C SER A 655 -8.38 4.31 0.17
N GLN A 656 -9.66 4.50 -0.13
CA GLN A 656 -10.15 5.76 -0.65
C GLN A 656 -9.84 6.94 0.29
N GLU A 657 -9.99 6.75 1.60
CA GLU A 657 -9.72 7.78 2.61
C GLU A 657 -8.28 8.29 2.52
N LEU A 658 -7.32 7.37 2.47
CA LEU A 658 -5.89 7.71 2.35
C LEU A 658 -5.64 8.52 1.07
N ILE A 659 -6.15 8.06 -0.06
CA ILE A 659 -6.02 8.74 -1.36
C ILE A 659 -6.57 10.16 -1.28
N THR A 660 -7.79 10.33 -0.78
CA THR A 660 -8.46 11.64 -0.73
C THR A 660 -7.74 12.67 0.15
N ASN A 661 -7.08 12.19 1.20
CA ASN A 661 -6.38 13.05 2.17
C ASN A 661 -4.88 13.22 1.85
N SER A 662 -4.37 12.58 0.80
CA SER A 662 -2.95 12.59 0.46
C SER A 662 -2.60 13.48 -0.73
N GLU A 663 -1.38 13.99 -0.73
CA GLU A 663 -0.73 14.53 -1.92
C GLU A 663 0.11 13.42 -2.58
N LEU A 664 -0.05 13.24 -3.89
CA LEU A 664 0.74 12.28 -4.66
C LEU A 664 1.97 12.98 -5.27
N ILE A 665 3.15 12.45 -5.01
CA ILE A 665 4.43 12.95 -5.51
C ILE A 665 5.00 11.97 -6.52
N ILE A 666 5.39 12.48 -7.68
CA ILE A 666 5.84 11.67 -8.81
C ILE A 666 7.22 12.18 -9.30
N PRO A 667 8.24 11.32 -9.40
CA PRO A 667 9.62 11.72 -9.71
C PRO A 667 9.86 12.11 -11.18
N GLY A 668 8.88 11.99 -12.07
CA GLY A 668 9.06 12.21 -13.50
C GLY A 668 7.80 11.91 -14.31
N PRO A 669 7.90 11.91 -15.65
CA PRO A 669 6.85 11.34 -16.49
C PRO A 669 6.62 9.87 -16.11
N ILE A 670 5.37 9.42 -16.19
CA ILE A 670 5.05 8.02 -16.00
C ILE A 670 5.72 7.24 -17.13
N PRO A 671 6.65 6.31 -16.84
CA PRO A 671 7.39 5.64 -17.90
C PRO A 671 6.46 4.72 -18.67
N PHE A 672 6.75 4.49 -19.96
CA PHE A 672 6.00 3.50 -20.77
C PHE A 672 6.40 2.06 -20.41
N THR A 673 7.62 1.89 -19.91
CA THR A 673 8.25 0.62 -19.61
C THR A 673 8.91 0.65 -18.24
N THR A 674 9.04 -0.50 -17.59
CA THR A 674 9.92 -0.67 -16.43
C THR A 674 10.81 -1.88 -16.60
N ILE A 675 11.88 -1.94 -15.81
CA ILE A 675 12.92 -2.96 -15.92
C ILE A 675 12.68 -4.01 -14.83
N SER A 676 12.53 -5.27 -15.26
CA SER A 676 12.48 -6.43 -14.37
C SER A 676 13.76 -7.27 -14.45
N ASP A 677 13.83 -8.35 -13.68
CA ASP A 677 15.02 -9.19 -13.54
C ASP A 677 15.55 -9.74 -14.88
N ASP A 678 14.66 -10.12 -15.80
CA ASP A 678 15.02 -10.75 -17.08
C ASP A 678 14.61 -9.96 -18.33
N ASP A 679 13.71 -8.99 -18.21
CA ASP A 679 13.06 -8.30 -19.35
C ASP A 679 12.59 -6.86 -19.05
N ILE A 680 12.31 -6.10 -20.11
CA ILE A 680 11.47 -4.89 -20.03
C ILE A 680 10.00 -5.32 -19.95
N LEU A 681 9.27 -4.73 -19.01
CA LEU A 681 7.83 -4.85 -18.89
C LEU A 681 7.14 -3.57 -19.35
N ILE A 682 5.90 -3.70 -19.81
CA ILE A 682 5.01 -2.55 -19.99
C ILE A 682 4.70 -1.99 -18.61
N PHE A 683 4.73 -0.67 -18.48
CA PHE A 683 4.35 0.00 -17.25
C PHE A 683 2.82 0.09 -17.12
N HIS A 684 2.32 -0.06 -15.89
CA HIS A 684 0.89 -0.04 -15.56
C HIS A 684 0.56 1.04 -14.51
N GLY A 685 -0.72 1.37 -14.37
CA GLY A 685 -1.24 2.28 -13.34
C GLY A 685 -1.47 3.71 -13.80
N TYR A 686 -1.60 3.97 -15.10
CA TYR A 686 -1.90 5.33 -15.60
C TYR A 686 -3.23 5.85 -15.04
N ASP A 687 -4.20 4.98 -14.85
CA ASP A 687 -5.47 5.26 -14.20
C ASP A 687 -5.36 5.73 -12.74
N ALA A 688 -4.23 5.52 -12.06
CA ALA A 688 -3.98 6.06 -10.72
C ALA A 688 -4.11 7.60 -10.69
N LEU A 689 -3.79 8.30 -11.78
CA LEU A 689 -3.95 9.76 -11.85
C LEU A 689 -5.42 10.23 -11.90
N LEU A 690 -6.37 9.32 -12.12
CA LEU A 690 -7.81 9.62 -12.07
C LEU A 690 -8.38 9.55 -10.64
N LEU A 691 -7.59 9.07 -9.68
CA LEU A 691 -7.94 8.99 -8.27
C LEU A 691 -7.99 10.40 -7.63
N PRO A 692 -8.88 10.63 -6.65
CA PRO A 692 -9.18 11.96 -6.12
C PRO A 692 -8.16 12.45 -5.08
N PHE A 693 -6.87 12.52 -5.43
CA PHE A 693 -5.85 13.10 -4.55
C PHE A 693 -6.08 14.59 -4.29
N LYS A 694 -5.60 15.09 -3.14
CA LYS A 694 -5.64 16.53 -2.82
C LYS A 694 -4.88 17.35 -3.87
N SER A 695 -3.73 16.85 -4.29
CA SER A 695 -2.94 17.34 -5.42
C SER A 695 -2.04 16.23 -5.95
N VAL A 696 -1.67 16.33 -7.23
CA VAL A 696 -0.63 15.50 -7.83
C VAL A 696 0.51 16.41 -8.27
N ILE A 697 1.71 16.11 -7.82
CA ILE A 697 2.91 16.93 -7.97
C ILE A 697 3.98 16.14 -8.71
N PHE A 698 4.29 16.57 -9.93
CA PHE A 698 5.38 16.03 -10.73
C PHE A 698 6.67 16.80 -10.50
N PHE A 699 7.79 16.09 -10.53
CA PHE A 699 9.13 16.69 -10.56
C PHE A 699 9.77 16.45 -11.93
N ALA A 700 10.27 17.51 -12.56
CA ALA A 700 10.79 17.45 -13.91
C ALA A 700 12.20 18.05 -14.04
N TYR A 701 12.98 17.47 -14.95
CA TYR A 701 14.05 18.22 -15.61
C TYR A 701 13.45 19.04 -16.77
N PRO A 702 14.04 20.20 -17.11
CA PRO A 702 13.66 20.92 -18.33
C PRO A 702 13.95 20.09 -19.59
N GLY A 703 13.38 20.49 -20.73
CA GLY A 703 13.52 19.76 -21.99
C GLY A 703 12.50 18.63 -22.15
N ASN A 704 12.94 17.49 -22.69
CA ASN A 704 12.07 16.35 -23.03
C ASN A 704 11.33 15.79 -21.81
N ASN A 705 11.98 15.73 -20.64
CA ASN A 705 11.35 15.23 -19.41
C ASN A 705 10.11 16.05 -19.02
N PHE A 706 10.18 17.38 -19.12
CA PHE A 706 9.04 18.27 -18.90
C PHE A 706 7.99 18.16 -20.00
N LYS A 707 8.42 18.10 -21.27
CA LYS A 707 7.56 17.92 -22.46
C LYS A 707 6.68 16.66 -22.33
N TYR A 708 7.25 15.52 -21.91
CA TYR A 708 6.48 14.28 -21.72
C TYR A 708 5.44 14.40 -20.60
N ILE A 709 5.77 15.05 -19.47
CA ILE A 709 4.79 15.29 -18.40
C ILE A 709 3.65 16.17 -18.92
N LEU A 710 3.94 17.21 -19.71
CA LEU A 710 2.89 18.04 -20.33
C LEU A 710 2.01 17.26 -21.30
N LYS A 711 2.59 16.39 -22.13
CA LYS A 711 1.84 15.49 -23.03
C LYS A 711 0.92 14.56 -22.25
N GLN A 712 1.42 13.94 -21.18
CA GLN A 712 0.64 13.05 -20.33
C GLN A 712 -0.48 13.79 -19.62
N THR A 713 -0.18 14.88 -18.90
CA THR A 713 -1.17 15.67 -18.17
C THR A 713 -2.25 16.26 -19.09
N LYS A 714 -1.91 16.63 -20.32
CA LYS A 714 -2.88 17.02 -21.35
C LYS A 714 -3.86 15.90 -21.69
N LEU A 715 -3.41 14.65 -21.88
CA LEU A 715 -4.30 13.52 -22.18
C LEU A 715 -5.37 13.31 -21.09
N TYR A 716 -5.02 13.47 -19.82
CA TYR A 716 -6.00 13.40 -18.74
C TYR A 716 -6.98 14.58 -18.78
N ASN A 717 -6.52 15.79 -19.11
CA ASN A 717 -7.43 16.92 -19.29
C ASN A 717 -8.33 16.76 -20.52
N ASP A 718 -7.84 16.11 -21.59
CA ASP A 718 -8.60 15.76 -22.79
C ASP A 718 -9.75 14.80 -22.48
N LEU A 719 -9.60 13.91 -21.48
CA LEU A 719 -10.68 13.06 -20.95
C LEU A 719 -11.81 13.88 -20.30
N LEU A 720 -11.47 14.98 -19.63
CA LEU A 720 -12.44 15.90 -19.00
C LEU A 720 -12.93 17.01 -19.94
N SER A 721 -12.30 17.20 -21.10
CA SER A 721 -12.55 18.32 -22.01
C SER A 721 -13.98 18.30 -22.58
N GLU A 722 -14.55 19.43 -22.98
CA GLU A 722 -15.92 19.42 -23.56
C GLU A 722 -15.95 18.81 -24.96
N ASN A 723 -14.85 19.00 -25.71
CA ASN A 723 -14.68 18.46 -27.05
C ASN A 723 -14.50 16.94 -26.99
N GLN A 724 -15.00 16.24 -28.01
CA GLN A 724 -14.72 14.82 -28.16
C GLN A 724 -13.26 14.64 -28.61
N THR A 725 -12.47 14.04 -27.74
CA THR A 725 -11.10 13.57 -27.99
C THR A 725 -11.11 12.05 -28.09
N ASN A 726 -10.10 11.46 -28.74
CA ASN A 726 -10.02 10.00 -28.88
C ASN A 726 -10.11 9.25 -27.54
N ILE A 727 -9.39 9.73 -26.51
CA ILE A 727 -9.42 9.14 -25.17
C ILE A 727 -10.81 9.28 -24.52
N SER A 728 -11.48 10.43 -24.67
CA SER A 728 -12.85 10.62 -24.17
C SER A 728 -13.86 9.70 -24.87
N THR A 729 -13.72 9.52 -26.18
CA THR A 729 -14.57 8.65 -26.99
C THR A 729 -14.41 7.20 -26.56
N ARG A 730 -13.17 6.73 -26.35
CA ARG A 730 -12.90 5.37 -25.85
C ARG A 730 -13.52 5.10 -24.48
N ASP A 731 -13.33 6.01 -23.52
CA ASP A 731 -13.90 5.87 -22.16
C ASP A 731 -15.45 5.87 -22.17
N LEU A 732 -16.04 6.73 -23.01
CA LEU A 732 -17.49 6.76 -23.19
C LEU A 732 -18.01 5.45 -23.79
N LEU A 733 -17.39 4.98 -24.88
CA LEU A 733 -17.78 3.74 -25.56
C LEU A 733 -17.70 2.55 -24.60
N PHE A 734 -16.61 2.41 -23.85
CA PHE A 734 -16.45 1.34 -22.86
C PHE A 734 -17.58 1.36 -21.83
N SER A 735 -17.99 2.54 -21.35
CA SER A 735 -19.11 2.67 -20.42
C SER A 735 -20.47 2.36 -21.06
N LEU A 736 -20.70 2.84 -22.28
CA LEU A 736 -21.96 2.62 -23.03
C LEU A 736 -22.16 1.16 -23.43
N ASP A 737 -21.07 0.45 -23.76
CA ASP A 737 -21.12 -0.96 -24.15
C ASP A 737 -21.46 -1.87 -22.95
N ASN A 738 -21.23 -1.39 -21.72
CA ASN A 738 -21.44 -2.15 -20.50
C ASN A 738 -22.64 -1.68 -19.65
N ILE A 739 -23.23 -0.52 -19.93
CA ILE A 739 -24.43 -0.03 -19.23
C ILE A 739 -25.71 -0.41 -19.98
N LYS A 740 -26.63 -1.08 -19.30
CA LYS A 740 -27.99 -1.29 -19.84
C LYS A 740 -28.82 -0.01 -19.80
N SER A 741 -29.72 0.13 -20.78
CA SER A 741 -30.60 1.29 -20.89
C SER A 741 -31.49 1.46 -19.66
N SER A 742 -31.60 2.70 -19.18
CA SER A 742 -32.43 3.07 -18.04
C SER A 742 -33.63 3.90 -18.49
N LYS A 743 -34.77 3.73 -17.80
CA LYS A 743 -35.93 4.63 -17.96
C LYS A 743 -35.76 5.93 -17.16
N ARG A 744 -34.84 5.97 -16.20
CA ARG A 744 -34.63 7.10 -15.27
C ARG A 744 -33.75 8.20 -15.85
N PHE A 745 -32.87 7.86 -16.79
CA PHE A 745 -32.02 8.82 -17.48
C PHE A 745 -31.73 8.37 -18.90
N LYS A 746 -31.50 9.35 -19.78
CA LYS A 746 -31.07 9.08 -21.16
C LYS A 746 -29.55 8.92 -21.17
N LEU A 747 -29.10 7.80 -21.73
CA LEU A 747 -27.68 7.61 -22.03
C LEU A 747 -27.25 8.63 -23.09
N PRO A 748 -26.00 9.11 -23.02
CA PRO A 748 -25.42 9.89 -24.12
C PRO A 748 -25.47 9.11 -25.45
N PRO A 749 -25.55 9.82 -26.59
CA PRO A 749 -25.52 9.16 -27.90
C PRO A 749 -24.19 8.44 -28.08
N LYS A 750 -24.23 7.25 -28.68
CA LYS A 750 -23.01 6.52 -29.04
C LYS A 750 -22.26 7.31 -30.12
N PRO A 751 -20.97 7.62 -29.95
CA PRO A 751 -20.21 8.40 -30.92
C PRO A 751 -19.98 7.60 -32.22
N ASP A 752 -20.07 8.29 -33.36
CA ASP A 752 -19.69 7.74 -34.67
C ASP A 752 -18.16 7.69 -34.75
N SER A 753 -17.56 6.52 -34.56
CA SER A 753 -16.10 6.39 -34.54
C SER A 753 -15.60 5.19 -35.35
N ASN A 754 -14.63 5.45 -36.24
CA ASN A 754 -13.82 4.41 -36.90
C ASN A 754 -12.70 3.87 -35.99
N ILE A 755 -12.77 4.14 -34.68
CA ILE A 755 -11.74 3.71 -33.72
C ILE A 755 -11.89 2.20 -33.56
N ILE A 756 -10.91 1.46 -34.10
CA ILE A 756 -10.79 0.02 -33.86
C ILE A 756 -10.46 -0.15 -32.38
N GLN A 757 -11.36 -0.76 -31.60
CA GLN A 757 -11.02 -1.22 -30.26
C GLN A 757 -10.04 -2.38 -30.42
N THR A 758 -8.76 -2.11 -30.20
CA THR A 758 -7.72 -3.13 -30.13
C THR A 758 -7.98 -4.05 -28.94
N GLN A 759 -7.72 -5.35 -29.08
CA GLN A 759 -7.89 -6.31 -27.98
C GLN A 759 -7.11 -5.84 -26.75
N SER A 760 -7.81 -5.65 -25.64
CA SER A 760 -7.22 -5.25 -24.36
C SER A 760 -6.29 -6.35 -23.86
N ASN A 761 -5.10 -5.96 -23.42
CA ASN A 761 -4.19 -6.85 -22.70
C ASN A 761 -4.86 -7.26 -21.38
N GLU A 762 -4.83 -8.54 -21.00
CA GLU A 762 -5.52 -9.07 -19.79
C GLU A 762 -5.10 -8.35 -18.49
N ILE A 763 -3.88 -7.82 -18.46
CA ILE A 763 -3.25 -7.21 -17.28
C ILE A 763 -3.61 -5.71 -17.15
N ASP A 764 -4.14 -5.10 -18.21
CA ASP A 764 -4.36 -3.66 -18.29
C ASP A 764 -5.75 -3.22 -17.86
N THR A 765 -5.84 -1.97 -17.41
CA THR A 765 -7.13 -1.32 -17.24
C THR A 765 -7.60 -0.74 -18.58
N PRO A 766 -8.92 -0.50 -18.76
CA PRO A 766 -9.44 0.12 -19.98
C PRO A 766 -8.79 1.47 -20.27
N ILE A 767 -8.49 2.25 -19.21
CA ILE A 767 -7.85 3.55 -19.32
C ILE A 767 -6.37 3.44 -19.65
N ASP A 768 -5.63 2.51 -19.04
CA ASP A 768 -4.22 2.31 -19.34
C ASP A 768 -4.01 1.98 -20.82
N THR A 769 -4.89 1.13 -21.37
CA THR A 769 -4.89 0.78 -22.81
C THR A 769 -5.14 2.03 -23.67
N ALA A 770 -6.19 2.80 -23.36
CA ALA A 770 -6.52 4.01 -24.11
C ALA A 770 -5.41 5.08 -24.07
N ILE A 771 -4.77 5.27 -22.92
CA ILE A 771 -3.66 6.21 -22.75
C ILE A 771 -2.44 5.77 -23.56
N ARG A 772 -2.07 4.49 -23.50
CA ARG A 772 -0.90 3.99 -24.25
C ARG A 772 -1.10 4.07 -25.75
N GLU A 773 -2.30 3.78 -26.26
CA GLU A 773 -2.59 3.95 -27.69
C GLU A 773 -2.41 5.41 -28.15
N GLU A 774 -2.83 6.38 -27.33
CA GLU A 774 -2.63 7.80 -27.63
C GLU A 774 -1.16 8.23 -27.52
N LEU A 775 -0.43 7.72 -26.52
CA LEU A 775 1.01 7.98 -26.38
C LEU A 775 1.84 7.42 -27.54
N LEU A 776 1.38 6.33 -28.16
CA LEU A 776 2.02 5.69 -29.31
C LEU A 776 1.50 6.17 -30.67
N ASN A 777 0.69 7.23 -30.69
CA ASN A 777 0.25 7.82 -31.94
C ASN A 777 1.37 8.69 -32.57
N GLU A 778 1.85 8.27 -33.74
CA GLU A 778 2.92 8.95 -34.49
C GLU A 778 2.46 10.26 -35.13
N SER A 779 1.15 10.47 -35.33
CA SER A 779 0.63 11.58 -36.15
C SER A 779 1.00 12.96 -35.62
N ASN A 780 1.30 13.07 -34.32
CA ASN A 780 1.58 14.32 -33.63
C ASN A 780 3.02 14.39 -33.06
N ALA A 781 3.89 13.46 -33.46
CA ALA A 781 5.25 13.32 -32.95
C ALA A 781 6.28 13.94 -33.92
N ASP A 782 7.30 14.61 -33.37
CA ASP A 782 8.47 15.03 -34.14
C ASP A 782 9.36 13.84 -34.54
N GLU A 783 10.35 14.04 -35.41
CA GLU A 783 11.18 12.95 -35.96
C GLU A 783 11.89 12.13 -34.86
N ASN A 784 12.35 12.79 -33.80
CA ASN A 784 12.99 12.13 -32.66
C ASN A 784 11.98 11.33 -31.81
N GLU A 785 10.80 11.90 -31.55
CA GLU A 785 9.70 11.19 -30.87
C GLU A 785 9.18 10.00 -31.69
N GLN A 786 9.15 10.10 -33.02
CA GLN A 786 8.69 8.99 -33.88
C GLN A 786 9.58 7.75 -33.72
N GLU A 787 10.90 7.92 -33.60
CA GLU A 787 11.81 6.79 -33.38
C GLU A 787 11.57 6.12 -32.02
N GLU A 788 11.35 6.93 -30.97
CA GLU A 788 11.02 6.41 -29.64
C GLU A 788 9.68 5.67 -29.65
N ILE A 789 8.65 6.25 -30.29
CA ILE A 789 7.33 5.62 -30.43
C ILE A 789 7.44 4.28 -31.16
N ARG A 790 8.22 4.18 -32.24
CA ARG A 790 8.45 2.92 -32.96
C ARG A 790 9.10 1.88 -32.05
N THR A 791 10.12 2.28 -31.29
CA THR A 791 10.78 1.41 -30.31
C THR A 791 9.79 0.91 -29.24
N LEU A 792 8.94 1.80 -28.72
CA LEU A 792 7.93 1.44 -27.74
C LEU A 792 6.83 0.52 -28.32
N LYS A 793 6.43 0.72 -29.59
CA LYS A 793 5.52 -0.19 -30.31
C LYS A 793 6.11 -1.58 -30.47
N ASP A 794 7.39 -1.68 -30.84
CA ASP A 794 8.07 -2.96 -30.96
C ASP A 794 8.14 -3.69 -29.61
N ILE A 795 8.48 -2.97 -28.54
CA ILE A 795 8.48 -3.51 -27.16
C ILE A 795 7.07 -3.98 -26.79
N TRP A 796 6.04 -3.18 -27.09
CA TRP A 796 4.66 -3.53 -26.78
C TRP A 796 4.20 -4.78 -27.55
N ALA A 797 4.48 -4.86 -28.84
CA ALA A 797 4.16 -6.02 -29.67
C ALA A 797 4.87 -7.30 -29.18
N GLN A 798 6.15 -7.19 -28.81
CA GLN A 798 6.90 -8.31 -28.22
C GLN A 798 6.30 -8.75 -26.87
N ALA A 799 5.90 -7.80 -26.04
CA ALA A 799 5.26 -8.08 -24.75
C ALA A 799 3.90 -8.77 -24.92
N GLN A 800 3.08 -8.36 -25.91
CA GLN A 800 1.80 -9.01 -26.23
C GLN A 800 1.99 -10.44 -26.78
N GLN A 801 3.04 -10.69 -27.56
CA GLN A 801 3.35 -12.06 -28.01
C GLN A 801 3.79 -12.97 -26.86
N LYS A 802 4.46 -12.40 -25.85
CA LYS A 802 4.87 -13.13 -24.64
C LYS A 802 3.72 -13.41 -23.68
N SER A 803 2.66 -12.61 -23.64
CA SER A 803 1.50 -12.87 -22.78
C SER A 803 0.60 -13.98 -23.33
N ASN A 804 0.58 -14.18 -24.65
CA ASN A 804 -0.20 -15.25 -25.30
C ASN A 804 0.45 -16.64 -25.23
N ASN A 805 1.75 -16.70 -24.91
CA ASN A 805 2.42 -17.93 -24.50
C ASN A 805 2.41 -17.92 -22.97
N GLU A 806 1.97 -19.00 -22.32
CA GLU A 806 1.92 -19.08 -20.85
C GLU A 806 3.15 -18.42 -20.20
N PRO A 807 2.97 -17.58 -19.16
CA PRO A 807 4.09 -16.92 -18.52
C PRO A 807 5.00 -18.01 -17.96
N GLN A 808 6.18 -18.17 -18.55
CA GLN A 808 7.26 -18.92 -17.93
C GLN A 808 7.48 -18.31 -16.55
N LYS A 809 7.01 -19.04 -15.53
CA LYS A 809 7.20 -18.74 -14.11
C LYS A 809 8.66 -18.29 -13.94
N ARG A 810 8.85 -17.03 -13.53
CA ARG A 810 10.17 -16.48 -13.18
C ARG A 810 10.83 -17.44 -12.19
N SER A 811 11.87 -18.12 -12.67
CA SER A 811 12.77 -18.88 -11.82
C SER A 811 13.68 -17.89 -11.14
N ILE A 812 13.36 -17.53 -9.90
CA ILE A 812 14.32 -16.98 -8.95
C ILE A 812 15.53 -17.94 -8.97
N ILE A 813 16.67 -17.42 -9.41
CA ILE A 813 18.04 -17.99 -9.36
C ILE A 813 18.07 -19.53 -9.32
N HIS A 814 18.37 -20.12 -10.47
CA HIS A 814 18.74 -21.53 -10.63
C HIS A 814 19.53 -22.08 -9.43
N ASN A 815 18.86 -22.90 -8.60
CA ASN A 815 19.51 -24.07 -8.03
C ASN A 815 19.76 -25.07 -9.18
N PRO A 816 20.95 -25.69 -9.25
CA PRO A 816 21.24 -26.71 -10.25
C PRO A 816 20.36 -27.94 -9.99
N SER A 817 19.77 -28.49 -11.06
CA SER A 817 18.94 -29.71 -11.13
C SER A 817 17.79 -29.83 -10.11
N LYS A 818 16.57 -29.44 -10.51
CA LYS A 818 15.35 -29.78 -9.75
C LYS A 818 15.10 -31.29 -9.85
N GLU A 819 15.38 -32.02 -8.77
CA GLU A 819 14.98 -33.42 -8.61
C GLU A 819 13.46 -33.51 -8.38
N TYR A 820 12.83 -34.54 -8.96
CA TYR A 820 11.41 -34.81 -8.84
C TYR A 820 11.21 -36.17 -8.17
N ILE A 821 10.26 -36.26 -7.25
CA ILE A 821 9.85 -37.52 -6.65
C ILE A 821 8.55 -37.97 -7.33
N ASN A 822 8.53 -39.20 -7.83
CA ASN A 822 7.36 -39.79 -8.48
C ASN A 822 6.62 -40.73 -7.51
N PHE A 823 5.30 -40.60 -7.46
CA PHE A 823 4.41 -41.38 -6.62
C PHE A 823 3.39 -42.12 -7.48
N ASP A 824 3.33 -43.44 -7.35
CA ASP A 824 2.18 -44.20 -7.84
C ASP A 824 1.06 -44.06 -6.81
N VAL A 825 -0.09 -43.52 -7.21
CA VAL A 825 -1.20 -43.19 -6.31
C VAL A 825 -2.49 -43.87 -6.71
N LYS A 826 -3.39 -44.04 -5.74
CA LYS A 826 -4.78 -44.49 -5.94
C LYS A 826 -5.76 -43.43 -5.46
N PHE A 827 -6.66 -42.99 -6.33
CA PHE A 827 -7.69 -41.98 -6.01
C PHE A 827 -8.93 -42.59 -5.33
N GLU A 828 -9.79 -41.74 -4.76
CA GLU A 828 -11.03 -42.16 -4.10
C GLU A 828 -12.00 -42.90 -5.03
N ASP A 829 -12.03 -42.57 -6.31
CA ASP A 829 -12.82 -43.27 -7.35
C ASP A 829 -12.25 -44.64 -7.75
N GLY A 830 -11.09 -45.02 -7.19
CA GLY A 830 -10.41 -46.28 -7.46
C GLY A 830 -9.42 -46.25 -8.61
N THR A 831 -9.30 -45.12 -9.35
CA THR A 831 -8.32 -44.96 -10.43
C THR A 831 -6.88 -44.94 -9.88
N LYS A 832 -5.93 -45.42 -10.70
CA LYS A 832 -4.50 -45.40 -10.38
C LYS A 832 -3.76 -44.55 -11.41
N ASP A 833 -2.84 -43.72 -10.94
CA ASP A 833 -2.04 -42.84 -11.79
C ASP A 833 -0.66 -42.60 -11.15
N THR A 834 0.26 -42.01 -11.91
CA THR A 834 1.56 -41.58 -11.41
C THR A 834 1.59 -40.05 -11.34
N ILE A 835 1.74 -39.52 -10.12
CA ILE A 835 1.92 -38.09 -9.88
C ILE A 835 3.36 -37.81 -9.48
N SER A 836 3.82 -36.59 -9.68
CA SER A 836 5.20 -36.17 -9.49
C SER A 836 5.25 -34.75 -8.99
N PHE A 837 6.15 -34.53 -8.04
CA PHE A 837 6.35 -33.23 -7.41
C PHE A 837 7.84 -32.94 -7.28
N GLN A 838 8.18 -31.65 -7.21
CA GLN A 838 9.55 -31.23 -6.95
C GLN A 838 9.93 -31.52 -5.49
N THR A 839 11.17 -31.93 -5.24
CA THR A 839 11.72 -32.09 -3.89
C THR A 839 11.58 -30.81 -3.06
N GLY A 840 11.29 -30.95 -1.76
CA GLY A 840 11.15 -29.82 -0.83
C GLY A 840 9.81 -29.07 -0.87
N ILE A 841 8.87 -29.41 -1.77
CA ILE A 841 7.51 -28.84 -1.75
C ILE A 841 6.75 -29.33 -0.51
N LEU A 842 5.88 -28.48 0.04
CA LEU A 842 4.98 -28.85 1.13
C LEU A 842 3.65 -29.42 0.59
N ILE A 843 3.11 -30.45 1.24
CA ILE A 843 1.83 -31.06 0.89
C ILE A 843 1.06 -31.48 2.14
N ARG A 844 -0.27 -31.55 2.03
CA ARG A 844 -1.15 -31.99 3.11
C ARG A 844 -1.20 -33.51 3.18
N LYS A 845 -0.77 -34.07 4.30
CA LYS A 845 -0.87 -35.50 4.66
C LYS A 845 -1.92 -35.69 5.74
N LYS A 846 -2.77 -36.71 5.61
CA LYS A 846 -3.76 -37.05 6.63
C LYS A 846 -3.06 -37.59 7.88
N TYR A 847 -3.38 -37.02 9.03
CA TYR A 847 -2.94 -37.48 10.34
C TYR A 847 -4.12 -37.45 11.31
N MET A 848 -4.54 -38.64 11.77
CA MET A 848 -5.79 -38.80 12.53
C MET A 848 -7.00 -38.23 11.77
N ASP A 849 -7.73 -37.29 12.37
CA ASP A 849 -8.91 -36.63 11.81
C ASP A 849 -8.60 -35.33 11.06
N ASP A 850 -7.32 -34.96 10.95
CA ASP A 850 -6.89 -33.70 10.34
C ASP A 850 -5.85 -33.90 9.22
N TYR A 851 -5.53 -32.82 8.50
CA TYR A 851 -4.54 -32.79 7.44
C TYR A 851 -3.37 -31.89 7.83
N ILE A 852 -2.19 -32.47 8.07
CA ILE A 852 -0.99 -31.72 8.48
C ILE A 852 -0.09 -31.40 7.28
N LEU A 853 0.64 -30.29 7.33
CA LEU A 853 1.66 -29.95 6.34
C LEU A 853 2.90 -30.82 6.56
N SER A 854 3.33 -31.51 5.50
CA SER A 854 4.54 -32.34 5.47
C SER A 854 5.36 -31.97 4.24
N THR A 855 6.68 -32.09 4.33
CA THR A 855 7.50 -32.07 3.12
C THR A 855 7.27 -33.34 2.32
N ILE A 856 7.36 -33.25 1.00
CA ILE A 856 7.21 -34.41 0.10
C ILE A 856 8.28 -35.48 0.37
N ASP A 857 9.45 -35.06 0.84
CA ASP A 857 10.57 -35.92 1.19
C ASP A 857 10.29 -36.80 2.44
N GLU A 858 9.29 -36.44 3.25
CA GLU A 858 8.89 -37.16 4.47
C GLU A 858 7.69 -38.11 4.25
N LEU A 859 7.17 -38.22 3.02
CA LEU A 859 6.04 -39.09 2.70
C LEU A 859 6.45 -40.57 2.65
N SER A 860 5.52 -41.45 3.02
CA SER A 860 5.68 -42.90 3.06
C SER A 860 4.56 -43.62 2.30
N GLU A 861 4.79 -44.88 1.94
CA GLU A 861 3.75 -45.73 1.37
C GLU A 861 2.55 -45.84 2.34
N ASN A 862 1.33 -45.83 1.78
CA ASN A 862 0.03 -45.77 2.46
C ASN A 862 -0.36 -44.41 3.05
N ASP A 863 0.46 -43.37 2.90
CA ASP A 863 0.04 -42.02 3.29
C ASP A 863 -1.11 -41.54 2.38
N GLN A 864 -2.12 -40.93 3.00
CA GLN A 864 -3.19 -40.23 2.29
C GLN A 864 -2.82 -38.75 2.17
N ILE A 865 -2.87 -38.22 0.95
CA ILE A 865 -2.46 -36.85 0.64
C ILE A 865 -3.55 -36.07 -0.10
N ILE A 866 -3.53 -34.75 0.06
CA ILE A 866 -4.37 -33.79 -0.66
C ILE A 866 -3.49 -32.85 -1.48
N TYR A 867 -3.85 -32.63 -2.74
CA TYR A 867 -3.23 -31.63 -3.60
C TYR A 867 -4.24 -30.99 -4.57
N ILE A 868 -3.83 -29.91 -5.25
CA ILE A 868 -4.62 -29.25 -6.29
C ILE A 868 -4.15 -29.69 -7.67
N GLN A 869 -5.10 -30.15 -8.48
CA GLN A 869 -4.86 -30.44 -9.88
C GLN A 869 -4.66 -29.11 -10.64
N SER A 870 -3.39 -28.79 -10.92
CA SER A 870 -2.96 -27.62 -11.68
C SER A 870 -1.73 -27.97 -12.52
N ASP A 871 -1.47 -27.22 -13.59
CA ASP A 871 -0.36 -27.49 -14.52
C ASP A 871 1.01 -27.45 -13.83
N GLY A 872 1.13 -26.67 -12.76
CA GLY A 872 2.33 -26.57 -11.94
C GLY A 872 2.47 -27.61 -10.82
N ARG A 873 1.41 -28.39 -10.52
CA ARG A 873 1.32 -29.29 -9.36
C ARG A 873 1.77 -28.62 -8.05
N ASP A 874 1.30 -27.39 -7.83
CA ASP A 874 1.56 -26.61 -6.62
C ASP A 874 0.75 -27.16 -5.42
N SER A 875 1.21 -26.90 -4.18
CA SER A 875 0.45 -27.19 -2.96
C SER A 875 -0.86 -26.40 -2.90
N VAL A 876 -1.83 -26.85 -2.10
CA VAL A 876 -3.11 -26.13 -1.94
C VAL A 876 -2.86 -24.70 -1.44
N GLU A 877 -1.96 -24.56 -0.47
CA GLU A 877 -1.54 -23.28 0.10
C GLU A 877 -0.93 -22.37 -0.95
N ASN A 878 0.04 -22.86 -1.73
CA ASN A 878 0.68 -22.06 -2.77
C ASN A 878 -0.28 -21.69 -3.90
N HIS A 879 -1.25 -22.55 -4.23
CA HIS A 879 -2.32 -22.19 -5.16
C HIS A 879 -3.19 -21.06 -4.62
N LEU A 880 -3.69 -21.19 -3.39
CA LEU A 880 -4.55 -20.19 -2.77
C LEU A 880 -3.83 -18.87 -2.50
N LEU A 881 -2.55 -18.90 -2.11
CA LEU A 881 -1.70 -17.71 -2.01
C LEU A 881 -1.63 -16.97 -3.34
N LYS A 882 -1.40 -17.68 -4.45
CA LYS A 882 -1.37 -17.09 -5.80
C LYS A 882 -2.74 -16.55 -6.23
N THR A 883 -3.81 -17.28 -5.98
CA THR A 883 -5.16 -16.97 -6.50
C THR A 883 -5.89 -15.90 -5.69
N ILE A 884 -5.71 -15.86 -4.37
CA ILE A 884 -6.45 -14.96 -3.48
C ILE A 884 -5.61 -13.78 -3.03
N LEU A 885 -4.33 -14.00 -2.71
CA LEU A 885 -3.50 -12.91 -2.21
C LEU A 885 -2.88 -12.07 -3.31
N SER A 886 -2.79 -12.59 -4.55
CA SER A 886 -2.40 -11.91 -5.81
C SER A 886 -1.08 -11.11 -5.78
N GLU A 887 -0.38 -11.15 -4.65
CA GLU A 887 0.95 -10.63 -4.40
C GLU A 887 1.64 -11.76 -3.65
N ASP A 888 2.50 -12.52 -4.32
CA ASP A 888 3.77 -12.92 -3.71
C ASP A 888 4.66 -13.66 -4.72
N GLU A 889 5.82 -13.05 -4.99
CA GLU A 889 7.00 -13.72 -5.55
C GLU A 889 7.52 -14.82 -4.60
N MET A 890 7.01 -14.93 -3.36
CA MET A 890 7.55 -15.79 -2.32
C MET A 890 6.62 -16.96 -1.96
N SER A 891 7.10 -18.19 -2.08
CA SER A 891 6.31 -19.39 -1.76
C SER A 891 6.25 -19.68 -0.26
N LEU A 892 5.32 -20.55 0.17
CA LEU A 892 5.25 -20.98 1.57
C LEU A 892 6.56 -21.64 2.05
N GLU A 893 7.24 -22.36 1.16
CA GLU A 893 8.54 -22.98 1.40
C GLU A 893 9.62 -21.93 1.69
N GLU A 894 9.59 -20.78 1.04
CA GLU A 894 10.55 -19.69 1.27
C GLU A 894 10.29 -18.96 2.58
N ILE A 895 9.01 -18.77 2.95
CA ILE A 895 8.63 -18.19 4.25
C ILE A 895 9.06 -19.10 5.40
N THR A 896 8.90 -20.42 5.22
CA THR A 896 9.27 -21.42 6.24
C THR A 896 10.74 -21.85 6.17
N LYS A 897 11.51 -21.39 5.17
CA LYS A 897 12.92 -21.75 4.98
C LYS A 897 13.80 -21.51 6.22
N PRO A 898 13.64 -20.44 7.03
CA PRO A 898 14.42 -20.29 8.25
C PRO A 898 14.26 -21.44 9.24
N LEU A 899 13.05 -21.99 9.36
CA LEU A 899 12.75 -23.10 10.27
C LEU A 899 13.21 -24.43 9.69
N THR A 900 12.90 -24.70 8.42
CA THR A 900 13.28 -25.95 7.76
C THR A 900 14.80 -26.06 7.63
N ALA A 901 15.49 -24.98 7.26
CA ALA A 901 16.95 -24.95 7.19
C ALA A 901 17.60 -25.07 8.58
N LEU A 902 17.02 -24.47 9.62
CA LEU A 902 17.50 -24.63 11.01
C LEU A 902 17.38 -26.08 11.49
N LYS A 903 16.24 -26.75 11.22
CA LYS A 903 16.03 -28.18 11.51
C LYS A 903 17.07 -29.03 10.78
N ILE A 904 17.22 -28.85 9.47
CA ILE A 904 18.18 -29.59 8.64
C ILE A 904 19.61 -29.37 9.15
N PHE A 905 19.97 -28.12 9.48
CA PHE A 905 21.27 -27.76 10.03
C PHE A 905 21.53 -28.50 11.34
N TYR A 906 20.59 -28.42 12.28
CA TYR A 906 20.68 -29.10 13.58
C TYR A 906 20.81 -30.62 13.42
N GLU A 907 19.88 -31.27 12.72
CA GLU A 907 19.81 -32.73 12.61
C GLU A 907 21.06 -33.28 11.91
N THR A 908 21.51 -32.62 10.85
CA THR A 908 22.70 -33.03 10.10
C THR A 908 23.94 -32.92 10.98
N ILE A 909 24.18 -31.75 11.58
CA ILE A 909 25.34 -31.49 12.43
C ILE A 909 25.34 -32.37 13.68
N HIS A 910 24.19 -32.60 14.30
CA HIS A 910 24.04 -33.47 15.46
C HIS A 910 24.36 -34.94 15.13
N SER A 911 24.02 -35.39 13.90
CA SER A 911 24.25 -36.76 13.44
C SER A 911 25.68 -37.05 12.93
N LEU A 912 26.53 -36.02 12.82
CA LEU A 912 27.90 -36.13 12.34
C LEU A 912 28.86 -36.52 13.47
N ASN A 913 29.88 -37.30 13.12
CA ASN A 913 30.97 -37.65 14.01
C ASN A 913 32.24 -36.87 13.62
N PHE A 914 32.50 -35.76 14.30
CA PHE A 914 33.64 -34.86 14.04
C PHE A 914 35.01 -35.44 14.42
N LYS A 915 35.08 -36.73 14.80
CA LYS A 915 36.34 -37.47 14.96
C LYS A 915 36.70 -38.31 13.74
N GLN A 916 35.81 -38.39 12.76
CA GLN A 916 35.98 -39.16 11.52
C GLN A 916 36.24 -38.21 10.34
N SER A 917 36.49 -38.77 9.15
CA SER A 917 36.59 -37.98 7.91
C SER A 917 35.25 -37.34 7.55
N TYR A 918 35.31 -36.24 6.80
CA TYR A 918 34.15 -35.51 6.26
C TYR A 918 33.15 -36.45 5.55
N ASP A 919 31.87 -36.40 5.96
CA ASP A 919 30.77 -37.19 5.39
C ASP A 919 30.02 -36.35 4.34
N GLU A 920 30.43 -36.47 3.09
CA GLU A 920 29.87 -35.71 1.97
C GLU A 920 28.37 -36.00 1.77
N ILE A 921 27.91 -37.24 2.03
CA ILE A 921 26.52 -37.64 1.80
C ILE A 921 25.59 -36.91 2.76
N LYS A 922 25.94 -36.86 4.06
CA LYS A 922 25.15 -36.10 5.04
C LYS A 922 25.22 -34.60 4.79
N MET A 923 26.40 -34.08 4.44
CA MET A 923 26.62 -32.66 4.18
C MET A 923 25.98 -32.14 2.88
N LYS A 924 25.61 -33.03 1.94
CA LYS A 924 24.82 -32.66 0.75
C LYS A 924 23.48 -32.02 1.10
N LYS A 925 22.91 -32.32 2.28
CA LYS A 925 21.65 -31.72 2.77
C LYS A 925 21.70 -30.20 2.95
N PHE A 926 22.89 -29.60 3.07
CA PHE A 926 23.04 -28.14 3.07
C PHE A 926 23.05 -27.61 1.64
N ASP A 927 21.88 -27.53 1.01
CA ASP A 927 21.72 -27.07 -0.37
C ASP A 927 22.15 -25.59 -0.56
N TRP A 928 22.16 -24.79 0.50
CA TRP A 928 22.52 -23.36 0.46
C TRP A 928 24.01 -23.03 0.69
N LEU A 929 24.85 -24.02 1.02
CA LEU A 929 26.28 -23.81 1.30
C LEU A 929 27.16 -24.32 0.17
N SER A 930 28.27 -23.62 -0.11
CA SER A 930 29.28 -24.12 -1.05
C SER A 930 30.04 -25.32 -0.47
N PRO A 931 30.65 -26.19 -1.31
CA PRO A 931 31.48 -27.30 -0.83
C PRO A 931 32.57 -26.85 0.16
N GLU A 932 33.25 -25.74 -0.15
CA GLU A 932 34.28 -25.13 0.72
C GLU A 932 33.72 -24.71 2.08
N GLN A 933 32.52 -24.13 2.11
CA GLN A 933 31.86 -23.73 3.37
C GLN A 933 31.46 -24.95 4.21
N LYS A 934 31.00 -26.03 3.57
CA LYS A 934 30.62 -27.28 4.27
C LYS A 934 31.83 -27.92 4.93
N GLU A 935 32.95 -28.01 4.20
CA GLU A 935 34.22 -28.52 4.73
C GLU A 935 34.73 -27.63 5.87
N ASN A 936 34.71 -26.30 5.68
CA ASN A 936 35.16 -25.36 6.71
C ASN A 936 34.35 -25.45 8.01
N ILE A 937 33.01 -25.62 7.94
CA ILE A 937 32.17 -25.85 9.13
C ILE A 937 32.54 -27.16 9.82
N PHE A 938 32.78 -28.24 9.06
CA PHE A 938 33.21 -29.51 9.61
C PHE A 938 34.56 -29.39 10.33
N ASP A 939 35.52 -28.68 9.74
CA ASP A 939 36.85 -28.46 10.30
C ASP A 939 36.80 -27.63 11.59
N ILE A 940 35.98 -26.57 11.62
CA ILE A 940 35.74 -25.76 12.82
C ILE A 940 35.24 -26.64 13.97
N PHE A 941 34.21 -27.46 13.74
CA PHE A 941 33.71 -28.36 14.78
C PHE A 941 34.71 -29.45 15.16
N SER A 942 35.46 -30.00 14.19
CA SER A 942 36.50 -30.99 14.44
C SER A 942 37.61 -30.46 15.36
N ILE A 943 38.02 -29.21 15.18
CA ILE A 943 38.98 -28.53 16.06
C ILE A 943 38.37 -28.28 17.44
N LEU A 944 37.13 -27.78 17.52
CA LEU A 944 36.46 -27.53 18.80
C LEU A 944 36.29 -28.80 19.65
N PHE A 945 36.15 -29.97 19.02
CA PHE A 945 36.04 -31.27 19.71
C PHE A 945 37.36 -32.03 19.86
N SER A 946 38.47 -31.45 19.39
CA SER A 946 39.82 -32.02 19.54
C SER A 946 40.38 -31.76 20.97
N ARG A 947 41.31 -32.61 21.43
CA ARG A 947 41.88 -32.56 22.79
C ARG A 947 43.02 -31.54 22.98
N ASP A 948 43.50 -30.89 21.92
CA ASP A 948 44.66 -29.97 21.94
C ASP A 948 44.23 -28.49 21.89
N GLN A 949 43.99 -27.89 23.07
CA GLN A 949 43.44 -26.54 23.21
C GLN A 949 44.43 -25.37 22.92
N LEU A 950 45.75 -25.63 22.84
CA LEU A 950 46.77 -24.59 22.68
C LEU A 950 47.20 -24.34 21.21
N ILE A 951 47.12 -25.36 20.35
CA ILE A 951 47.40 -25.25 18.91
C ILE A 951 46.13 -24.81 18.14
N SER A 952 44.95 -24.95 18.77
CA SER A 952 43.65 -24.73 18.14
C SER A 952 43.26 -23.26 17.96
N GLN A 953 43.67 -22.32 18.83
CA GLN A 953 43.17 -20.93 18.76
C GLN A 953 43.58 -20.17 17.49
N ASN A 954 44.86 -20.22 17.11
CA ASN A 954 45.34 -19.51 15.91
C ASN A 954 44.77 -20.13 14.62
N ASN A 955 44.65 -21.46 14.57
CA ASN A 955 44.05 -22.17 13.45
C ASN A 955 42.54 -21.91 13.37
N LEU A 956 41.86 -21.85 14.52
CA LEU A 956 40.43 -21.55 14.61
C LEU A 956 40.12 -20.11 14.18
N ALA A 957 40.96 -19.14 14.54
CA ALA A 957 40.81 -17.76 14.07
C ALA A 957 40.88 -17.66 12.54
N LEU A 958 41.86 -18.32 11.92
CA LEU A 958 41.99 -18.36 10.47
C LEU A 958 40.79 -19.02 9.79
N LEU A 959 40.29 -20.13 10.35
CA LEU A 959 39.13 -20.83 9.80
C LEU A 959 37.83 -20.02 9.97
N ILE A 960 37.66 -19.31 11.09
CA ILE A 960 36.50 -18.42 11.30
C ILE A 960 36.52 -17.27 10.30
N ASP A 961 37.68 -16.71 9.99
CA ASP A 961 37.85 -15.61 9.02
C ASP A 961 37.53 -16.03 7.57
N SER A 962 37.51 -17.34 7.29
CA SER A 962 37.05 -17.94 6.02
C SER A 962 35.68 -18.61 6.11
N SER A 963 35.00 -18.55 7.26
CA SER A 963 33.74 -19.26 7.52
C SER A 963 32.49 -18.42 7.27
N ILE A 964 31.32 -19.07 7.38
CA ILE A 964 30.01 -18.41 7.43
C ILE A 964 29.83 -17.46 8.63
N TRP A 965 30.70 -17.53 9.66
CA TRP A 965 30.62 -16.69 10.86
C TRP A 965 31.67 -15.56 10.90
N LYS A 966 32.31 -15.27 9.77
CA LYS A 966 33.32 -14.21 9.63
C LYS A 966 32.80 -12.86 10.15
N GLY A 967 33.51 -12.29 11.13
CA GLY A 967 33.18 -10.99 11.71
C GLY A 967 31.91 -10.97 12.57
N ILE A 968 31.31 -12.14 12.83
CA ILE A 968 30.10 -12.29 13.64
C ILE A 968 30.46 -12.78 15.05
N ILE A 969 31.30 -13.81 15.17
CA ILE A 969 31.71 -14.38 16.46
C ILE A 969 33.23 -14.39 16.61
N LYS A 970 33.70 -14.16 17.84
CA LYS A 970 35.13 -14.25 18.18
C LYS A 970 35.51 -15.69 18.54
N PRO A 971 36.74 -16.15 18.22
CA PRO A 971 37.19 -17.50 18.50
C PRO A 971 37.06 -17.89 19.99
N GLU A 972 37.30 -16.95 20.91
CA GLU A 972 37.26 -17.22 22.36
C GLU A 972 35.85 -17.58 22.83
N ILE A 973 34.83 -16.93 22.27
CA ILE A 973 33.42 -17.19 22.60
C ILE A 973 33.01 -18.57 22.09
N LEU A 974 33.46 -18.95 20.89
CA LEU A 974 33.18 -20.25 20.31
C LEU A 974 33.78 -21.38 21.17
N MET A 975 35.03 -21.24 21.63
CA MET A 975 35.63 -22.24 22.52
C MET A 975 34.89 -22.37 23.86
N GLN A 976 34.42 -21.26 24.44
CA GLN A 976 33.66 -21.28 25.69
C GLN A 976 32.34 -22.07 25.55
N ILE A 977 31.63 -21.88 24.44
CA ILE A 977 30.35 -22.57 24.18
C ILE A 977 30.56 -24.08 24.04
N PHE A 978 31.65 -24.51 23.40
CA PHE A 978 31.89 -25.91 23.04
C PHE A 978 32.85 -26.66 23.99
N GLU A 979 33.34 -26.02 25.05
CA GLU A 979 34.36 -26.54 25.99
C GLU A 979 34.01 -27.91 26.60
N ARG A 980 32.72 -28.19 26.85
CA ARG A 980 32.26 -29.41 27.56
C ARG A 980 31.43 -30.33 26.67
N GLY A 981 31.79 -31.61 26.64
CA GLY A 981 31.03 -32.69 25.98
C GLY A 981 31.38 -32.89 24.50
N ALA A 982 31.26 -34.13 24.02
CA ALA A 982 31.77 -34.55 22.71
C ALA A 982 30.81 -34.33 21.52
N ASN A 983 29.58 -33.89 21.78
CA ASN A 983 28.54 -33.74 20.75
C ASN A 983 27.99 -32.31 20.74
N ILE A 984 27.33 -31.97 19.63
CA ILE A 984 26.57 -30.74 19.45
C ILE A 984 25.18 -30.95 20.03
N THR A 985 24.79 -30.11 20.99
CA THR A 985 23.47 -30.16 21.66
C THR A 985 22.66 -28.90 21.34
N TYR A 986 21.35 -28.94 21.58
CA TYR A 986 20.49 -27.76 21.45
C TYR A 986 21.03 -26.57 22.27
N SER A 987 21.48 -26.83 23.51
CA SER A 987 22.04 -25.82 24.40
C SER A 987 23.26 -25.11 23.81
N LYS A 988 24.18 -25.86 23.18
CA LYS A 988 25.37 -25.28 22.55
C LYS A 988 25.02 -24.41 21.34
N LEU A 989 24.10 -24.88 20.50
CA LEU A 989 23.64 -24.09 19.35
C LEU A 989 22.80 -22.88 19.76
N PHE A 990 22.05 -22.98 20.86
CA PHE A 990 21.32 -21.85 21.43
C PHE A 990 22.28 -20.75 21.91
N ASN A 991 23.30 -21.08 22.68
CA ASN A 991 24.31 -20.11 23.15
C ASN A 991 25.05 -19.46 21.97
N LEU A 992 25.31 -20.23 20.91
CA LEU A 992 25.88 -19.70 19.67
C LEU A 992 24.93 -18.71 18.98
N ALA A 993 23.64 -19.04 18.89
CA ALA A 993 22.63 -18.17 18.31
C ALA A 993 22.39 -16.89 19.14
N GLU A 994 22.44 -16.98 20.47
CA GLU A 994 22.33 -15.83 21.38
C GLU A 994 23.46 -14.82 21.12
N CYS A 995 24.69 -15.29 20.92
CA CYS A 995 25.82 -14.45 20.53
C CYS A 995 25.62 -13.73 19.18
N MET A 996 24.75 -14.27 18.33
CA MET A 996 24.40 -13.68 17.02
C MET A 996 23.19 -12.74 17.08
N GLY A 997 22.62 -12.53 18.27
CA GLY A 997 21.51 -11.62 18.54
C GLY A 997 20.14 -12.30 18.65
N LEU A 998 20.09 -13.62 18.87
CA LEU A 998 18.83 -14.34 19.11
C LEU A 998 18.25 -13.96 20.48
N ASN A 999 17.01 -13.47 20.50
CA ASN A 999 16.23 -13.12 21.68
C ASN A 999 15.09 -14.14 21.89
N TYR A 1000 15.44 -15.34 22.34
CA TYR A 1000 14.50 -16.41 22.71
C TYR A 1000 14.96 -17.13 23.98
N LYS A 1001 14.04 -17.88 24.60
CA LYS A 1001 14.39 -18.84 25.66
C LYS A 1001 14.89 -20.14 25.02
N GLU A 1002 15.84 -20.83 25.68
CA GLU A 1002 16.44 -22.08 25.21
C GLU A 1002 15.39 -23.16 24.86
N ASN A 1003 14.34 -23.30 25.67
CA ASN A 1003 13.24 -24.24 25.38
C ASN A 1003 12.48 -23.90 24.09
N SER A 1004 12.30 -22.62 23.79
CA SER A 1004 11.66 -22.17 22.54
C SER A 1004 12.59 -22.44 21.35
N PHE A 1005 13.90 -22.22 21.50
CA PHE A 1005 14.86 -22.57 20.45
C PHE A 1005 14.92 -24.07 20.16
N LYS A 1006 14.84 -24.90 21.20
CA LYS A 1006 14.72 -26.36 21.06
C LYS A 1006 13.47 -26.73 20.25
N GLN A 1007 12.33 -26.07 20.52
CA GLN A 1007 11.11 -26.28 19.73
C GLN A 1007 11.34 -25.94 18.25
N LEU A 1008 11.92 -24.77 17.94
CA LEU A 1008 12.20 -24.33 16.56
C LEU A 1008 13.06 -25.33 15.77
N CYS A 1009 14.03 -25.97 16.44
CA CYS A 1009 14.90 -26.95 15.81
C CYS A 1009 14.27 -28.36 15.70
N SER A 1010 13.07 -28.57 16.24
CA SER A 1010 12.36 -29.86 16.27
C SER A 1010 11.02 -29.86 15.54
N THR A 1011 10.53 -28.68 15.17
CA THR A 1011 9.18 -28.51 14.63
C THR A 1011 9.02 -29.20 13.28
N ALA A 1012 8.12 -30.19 13.24
CA ALA A 1012 7.20 -30.33 12.10
C ALA A 1012 6.44 -29.01 11.94
N ILE A 1013 6.11 -28.62 10.71
CA ILE A 1013 5.33 -27.41 10.43
C ILE A 1013 3.89 -27.66 10.94
N ASN A 1014 3.72 -27.60 12.26
CA ASN A 1014 2.44 -27.74 12.93
C ASN A 1014 1.71 -26.40 12.90
N GLU A 1015 0.38 -26.46 12.86
CA GLU A 1015 -0.52 -25.34 12.59
C GLU A 1015 -0.49 -24.21 13.64
N ASP A 1016 0.26 -24.37 14.72
CA ASP A 1016 0.37 -23.39 15.79
C ASP A 1016 1.51 -22.39 15.52
N THR A 1017 1.14 -21.28 14.87
CA THR A 1017 1.69 -19.92 15.06
C THR A 1017 3.12 -19.56 14.61
N HIS A 1018 3.95 -20.48 14.11
CA HIS A 1018 5.37 -20.15 13.81
C HIS A 1018 5.65 -19.84 12.33
N TYR A 1019 4.88 -18.97 11.69
CA TYR A 1019 5.25 -18.42 10.37
C TYR A 1019 6.04 -17.11 10.48
N SER A 1020 5.99 -16.46 11.64
CA SER A 1020 6.80 -15.28 11.96
C SER A 1020 7.36 -15.35 13.37
N PHE A 1021 8.35 -14.51 13.60
CA PHE A 1021 9.02 -14.29 14.86
C PHE A 1021 8.58 -12.94 15.42
N HIS A 1022 8.43 -12.86 16.74
CA HIS A 1022 8.00 -11.63 17.43
C HIS A 1022 9.00 -10.47 17.22
N ASP A 1023 10.29 -10.80 17.14
CA ASP A 1023 11.36 -9.89 16.75
C ASP A 1023 11.97 -10.40 15.44
N GLU A 1024 11.92 -9.57 14.39
CA GLU A 1024 12.52 -9.87 13.08
C GLU A 1024 14.01 -10.19 13.17
N LYS A 1025 14.73 -9.65 14.16
CA LYS A 1025 16.16 -9.92 14.37
C LYS A 1025 16.43 -11.39 14.71
N ASN A 1026 15.44 -12.12 15.19
CA ASN A 1026 15.57 -13.56 15.41
C ASN A 1026 15.72 -14.33 14.09
N VAL A 1027 15.03 -13.91 13.02
CA VAL A 1027 15.22 -14.47 11.66
C VAL A 1027 16.64 -14.19 11.18
N LEU A 1028 17.14 -12.97 11.39
CA LEU A 1028 18.50 -12.60 11.05
C LEU A 1028 19.54 -13.44 11.84
N ALA A 1029 19.31 -13.63 13.14
CA ALA A 1029 20.19 -14.45 13.99
C ALA A 1029 20.21 -15.92 13.52
N ILE A 1030 19.05 -16.49 13.17
CA ILE A 1030 18.96 -17.83 12.57
C ILE A 1030 19.70 -17.89 11.24
N GLY A 1031 19.48 -16.93 10.34
CA GLY A 1031 20.16 -16.85 9.05
C GLY A 1031 21.68 -16.80 9.20
N ARG A 1032 22.20 -16.02 10.17
CA ARG A 1032 23.63 -15.94 10.52
C ARG A 1032 24.17 -17.24 11.09
N LEU A 1033 23.40 -17.91 11.95
CA LEU A 1033 23.79 -19.19 12.56
C LEU A 1033 24.05 -20.25 11.49
N ILE A 1034 23.16 -20.38 10.52
CA ILE A 1034 23.22 -21.42 9.47
C ILE A 1034 23.96 -20.99 8.20
N GLY A 1035 24.36 -19.71 8.09
CA GLY A 1035 25.07 -19.17 6.94
C GLY A 1035 24.21 -19.01 5.67
N HIS A 1036 22.89 -18.84 5.80
CA HIS A 1036 22.00 -18.78 4.65
C HIS A 1036 21.79 -17.34 4.17
N MET A 1037 22.55 -16.91 3.16
CA MET A 1037 22.53 -15.52 2.65
C MET A 1037 21.12 -15.05 2.24
N GLY A 1038 20.34 -15.90 1.58
CA GLY A 1038 18.96 -15.58 1.21
C GLY A 1038 18.04 -15.25 2.39
N ILE A 1039 18.31 -15.81 3.59
CA ILE A 1039 17.57 -15.46 4.82
C ILE A 1039 18.15 -14.19 5.43
N ILE A 1040 19.48 -14.09 5.51
CA ILE A 1040 20.19 -12.92 6.08
C ILE A 1040 19.79 -11.62 5.38
N GLU A 1041 19.56 -11.67 4.07
CA GLU A 1041 19.27 -10.48 3.26
C GLU A 1041 17.79 -10.13 3.23
N ASN A 1042 16.92 -11.13 3.38
CA ASN A 1042 15.48 -10.98 3.26
C ASN A 1042 14.76 -11.17 4.60
N TYR A 1043 15.47 -11.19 5.74
CA TYR A 1043 14.90 -11.56 7.04
C TYR A 1043 13.66 -10.73 7.43
N GLN A 1044 13.67 -9.42 7.13
CA GLN A 1044 12.52 -8.54 7.39
C GLN A 1044 11.33 -8.92 6.51
N ILE A 1045 11.59 -9.16 5.22
CA ILE A 1045 10.56 -9.54 4.24
C ILE A 1045 9.94 -10.89 4.62
N ILE A 1046 10.78 -11.88 4.95
CA ILE A 1046 10.34 -13.22 5.37
C ILE A 1046 9.47 -13.11 6.63
N ASN A 1047 9.91 -12.36 7.64
CA ASN A 1047 9.17 -12.20 8.89
C ASN A 1047 7.82 -11.48 8.70
N ASP A 1048 7.83 -10.39 7.91
CA ASP A 1048 6.62 -9.62 7.58
C ASP A 1048 5.60 -10.46 6.81
N LYS A 1049 6.04 -11.20 5.79
CA LYS A 1049 5.17 -12.07 4.99
C LYS A 1049 4.60 -13.19 5.85
N GLY A 1050 5.45 -13.84 6.63
CA GLY A 1050 5.04 -14.85 7.60
C GLY A 1050 3.97 -14.36 8.58
N SER A 1051 4.12 -13.13 9.08
CA SER A 1051 3.17 -12.53 10.01
C SER A 1051 1.82 -12.24 9.36
N ARG A 1052 1.80 -11.93 8.07
CA ARG A 1052 0.56 -11.66 7.32
C ARG A 1052 -0.15 -12.93 6.89
N ILE A 1053 0.62 -13.94 6.47
CA ILE A 1053 0.09 -15.18 5.90
C ILE A 1053 -0.37 -16.17 6.98
N GLY A 1054 0.12 -16.07 8.23
CA GLY A 1054 -0.28 -16.99 9.29
C GLY A 1054 -1.80 -17.09 9.52
N THR A 1055 -2.53 -15.97 9.45
CA THR A 1055 -4.01 -15.99 9.55
C THR A 1055 -4.65 -16.60 8.31
N PHE A 1056 -4.14 -16.26 7.12
CA PHE A 1056 -4.58 -16.84 5.86
C PHE A 1056 -4.42 -18.36 5.83
N LEU A 1057 -3.26 -18.91 6.21
CA LEU A 1057 -3.00 -20.36 6.21
C LEU A 1057 -3.91 -21.12 7.18
N ARG A 1058 -4.28 -20.52 8.31
CA ARG A 1058 -5.27 -21.12 9.22
C ARG A 1058 -6.64 -21.21 8.54
N GLN A 1059 -7.05 -20.16 7.81
CA GLN A 1059 -8.27 -20.18 7.02
C GLN A 1059 -8.20 -21.22 5.89
N VAL A 1060 -7.04 -21.37 5.23
CA VAL A 1060 -6.78 -22.41 4.23
C VAL A 1060 -6.94 -23.81 4.82
N GLY A 1061 -6.33 -24.11 5.97
CA GLY A 1061 -6.45 -25.42 6.63
C GLY A 1061 -7.91 -25.80 6.90
N ARG A 1062 -8.71 -24.82 7.36
CA ARG A 1062 -10.16 -25.05 7.57
C ARG A 1062 -10.95 -25.19 6.29
N SER A 1063 -10.63 -24.40 5.27
CA SER A 1063 -11.23 -24.53 3.93
C SER A 1063 -10.96 -25.92 3.37
N ILE A 1064 -9.72 -26.40 3.49
CA ILE A 1064 -9.34 -27.76 3.11
C ILE A 1064 -10.17 -28.79 3.87
N ASN A 1065 -10.27 -28.66 5.19
CA ASN A 1065 -11.04 -29.59 6.02
C ASN A 1065 -12.54 -29.61 5.64
N ARG A 1066 -13.15 -28.44 5.40
CA ARG A 1066 -14.55 -28.34 4.95
C ARG A 1066 -14.75 -28.97 3.59
N VAL A 1067 -13.97 -28.57 2.60
CA VAL A 1067 -14.08 -29.05 1.22
C VAL A 1067 -13.78 -30.54 1.12
N ALA A 1068 -12.71 -31.01 1.78
CA ALA A 1068 -12.38 -32.43 1.84
C ALA A 1068 -13.54 -33.25 2.42
N ASN A 1069 -14.30 -32.70 3.38
CA ASN A 1069 -15.45 -33.40 3.95
C ASN A 1069 -16.78 -33.15 3.21
N GLY A 1070 -16.76 -32.48 2.04
CA GLY A 1070 -17.96 -32.17 1.26
C GLY A 1070 -18.89 -31.13 1.91
N LYS A 1071 -18.34 -30.26 2.77
CA LYS A 1071 -19.04 -29.21 3.52
C LYS A 1071 -18.58 -27.80 3.10
N GLY A 1072 -18.23 -27.61 1.82
CA GLY A 1072 -17.79 -26.32 1.30
C GLY A 1072 -18.85 -25.22 1.48
N ASP A 1073 -18.42 -24.04 1.90
CA ASP A 1073 -19.27 -22.85 2.00
C ASP A 1073 -19.30 -22.12 0.66
N ILE A 1074 -20.48 -22.05 0.06
CA ILE A 1074 -20.74 -21.44 -1.26
C ILE A 1074 -20.46 -19.93 -1.31
N PHE A 1075 -20.33 -19.25 -0.17
CA PHE A 1075 -19.98 -17.82 -0.13
C PHE A 1075 -18.50 -17.60 0.16
N ASN A 1076 -17.78 -18.61 0.65
CA ASN A 1076 -16.36 -18.47 0.98
C ASN A 1076 -15.50 -18.62 -0.28
N GLU A 1077 -14.72 -17.60 -0.64
CA GLU A 1077 -13.92 -17.63 -1.87
C GLU A 1077 -12.79 -18.68 -1.85
N MET A 1078 -12.29 -19.10 -0.68
CA MET A 1078 -11.29 -20.18 -0.60
C MET A 1078 -11.89 -21.52 -0.94
N ASP A 1079 -13.07 -21.80 -0.38
CA ASP A 1079 -13.79 -23.05 -0.61
C ASP A 1079 -14.13 -23.17 -2.10
N ILE A 1080 -14.67 -22.10 -2.70
CA ILE A 1080 -14.96 -22.02 -4.14
C ILE A 1080 -13.70 -22.32 -4.98
N ALA A 1081 -12.56 -21.72 -4.63
CA ALA A 1081 -11.33 -21.85 -5.43
C ALA A 1081 -10.74 -23.27 -5.45
N ILE A 1082 -10.99 -24.10 -4.42
CA ILE A 1082 -10.41 -25.44 -4.29
C ILE A 1082 -11.41 -26.58 -4.50
N GLU A 1083 -12.71 -26.36 -4.31
CA GLU A 1083 -13.75 -27.40 -4.31
C GLU A 1083 -13.75 -28.31 -5.55
N GLU A 1084 -13.60 -27.74 -6.75
CA GLU A 1084 -13.61 -28.52 -8.00
C GLU A 1084 -12.21 -29.04 -8.42
N LYS A 1085 -11.14 -28.52 -7.81
CA LYS A 1085 -9.74 -28.81 -8.20
C LYS A 1085 -9.00 -29.73 -7.23
N MET A 1086 -9.52 -29.90 -6.02
CA MET A 1086 -8.91 -30.71 -4.98
C MET A 1086 -8.96 -32.20 -5.34
N LYS A 1087 -7.83 -32.88 -5.22
CA LYS A 1087 -7.72 -34.33 -5.37
C LYS A 1087 -7.21 -34.97 -4.09
N LYS A 1088 -7.77 -36.13 -3.79
CA LYS A 1088 -7.38 -36.98 -2.67
C LYS A 1088 -6.90 -38.32 -3.19
N CYS A 1089 -5.73 -38.75 -2.73
CA CYS A 1089 -5.18 -40.02 -3.15
C CYS A 1089 -4.35 -40.67 -2.03
N THR A 1090 -4.13 -41.97 -2.16
CA THR A 1090 -3.27 -42.77 -1.28
C THR A 1090 -2.01 -43.17 -2.03
N ILE A 1091 -0.83 -42.97 -1.42
CA ILE A 1091 0.44 -43.37 -2.00
C ILE A 1091 0.56 -44.89 -1.97
N VAL A 1092 0.70 -45.50 -3.13
CA VAL A 1092 0.89 -46.95 -3.29
C VAL A 1092 2.38 -47.28 -3.32
N LYS A 1093 3.19 -46.45 -3.99
CA LYS A 1093 4.63 -46.66 -4.13
C LYS A 1093 5.37 -45.35 -4.40
N ILE A 1094 6.57 -45.21 -3.83
CA ILE A 1094 7.48 -44.09 -4.07
C ILE A 1094 8.58 -44.54 -5.04
N ARG A 1095 8.80 -43.78 -6.11
CA ARG A 1095 9.88 -43.97 -7.08
C ARG A 1095 10.82 -42.77 -6.99
N VAL A 1096 11.94 -42.99 -6.30
CA VAL A 1096 13.07 -42.05 -6.21
C VAL A 1096 13.95 -42.20 -7.44
#